data_AF-A0AAX1UIU8-F1
#
_entry.id   AF-A0AAX1UIU8-F1
#
_cell.length_a   1.000
_cell.length_b   1.000
_cell.length_c   1.000
_cell.angle_alpha   90.00
_cell.angle_beta   90.00
_cell.angle_gamma   90.00
#
_symmetry.space_group_name_H-M   'P 1'
#
loop_
_entity.id
_entity.type
_entity.pdbx_description
1 polymer ?
#
loop_
_entity_poly.entity_id
_entity_poly.type
_entity_poly.pdbx_seq_one_letter_code
_entity_poly.pdbx_strand_id
1 'polypeptide(L)'
;MSSSHLKHLFPILGALVLLPVMAGAESAPTTVAGPDSGGAMENSYRSIVGLLEAEIAGLEARITVLTTERRREMTRLQEAREETAQAEKRLAQLHREQLRLEEGVRAAAVQPVGLLAAPAGKARPDAGSAQLEAERQRLTELVRDLGRQAEDARSRLGRMAATVAAREADLHGLAERHAGLTRTVAQREADLAALEARDAEEAKRLSDRQAAVKGLEARQAQLVQAVAQREEELAGLERRHGDLSALIERRKSETAAQQAAAVAQHQDKVASLSGQRDALARAVKALAEEEARRKEALATSEAQLAAASAERDRVMAEARTASSQVGETRSLAAAQAELDARAKELAAAEEEIRARAAELEKGESEAQSRAVALEAAEKEVRARTAALEAAEAEAQQRAEVLRVQEGLFKEQRAAADTETGQRAQAVAEAEAAAKAAEQARADAVRGAEAARTAEAKARSRAEALKRELSEGEASLGRLTEAVGAAEARLAALEAEGRKRAEAQTQALSEADAQLAALEAARRVKAKALSDAEARLTALEAEQRTQAEAQTKALAEAEARLAELAQREEAARARLAEVEAAPQPAVTPVAEAPPAAPEAAPARGPARDAVVVAAALAGAPGMPAPGSAPHQKLAGLLQAGVCPVDALRTATGTVNRQSLVALVRSLGGC
;
A
#
# COMPACT_ATOMS: atom_id res chain seq x y z
N MET A 1 72.77 15.69 14.67
CA MET A 1 73.05 14.30 15.12
C MET A 1 71.87 13.85 15.97
N SER A 2 71.43 12.59 15.85
CA SER A 2 70.20 12.01 16.44
C SER A 2 68.89 12.72 16.00
N SER A 3 67.81 12.08 15.53
CA SER A 3 67.34 10.69 15.55
C SER A 3 66.77 10.18 16.88
N SER A 4 65.48 10.45 17.11
CA SER A 4 64.55 9.62 17.88
C SER A 4 63.09 10.06 17.60
N HIS A 5 62.12 9.15 17.78
CA HIS A 5 60.67 9.40 17.76
C HIS A 5 59.99 9.91 16.46
N LEU A 6 60.10 9.14 15.37
CA LEU A 6 59.02 9.08 14.36
C LEU A 6 58.93 7.68 13.71
N LYS A 7 58.49 6.72 14.53
CA LYS A 7 58.00 5.39 14.13
C LYS A 7 56.68 5.13 14.86
N HIS A 8 55.83 4.29 14.27
CA HIS A 8 54.45 3.99 14.70
C HIS A 8 53.40 5.08 14.37
N LEU A 9 53.03 5.17 13.09
CA LEU A 9 51.63 5.10 12.64
C LEU A 9 51.61 4.78 11.13
N PHE A 10 50.57 4.07 10.67
CA PHE A 10 50.49 3.39 9.35
C PHE A 10 51.51 2.22 9.20
N PRO A 11 51.20 1.15 8.43
CA PRO A 11 50.50 1.12 7.13
C PRO A 11 48.99 0.80 7.14
N ILE A 12 48.32 1.17 6.04
CA ILE A 12 47.13 0.47 5.49
C ILE A 12 47.63 -0.47 4.37
N LEU A 13 46.85 -1.53 4.08
CA LEU A 13 46.94 -2.55 3.00
C LEU A 13 47.48 -3.91 3.47
N GLY A 14 46.65 -4.95 3.38
CA GLY A 14 47.04 -6.31 3.76
C GLY A 14 45.97 -7.41 3.80
N ALA A 15 44.74 -7.21 3.26
CA ALA A 15 43.71 -8.26 3.26
C ALA A 15 42.63 -8.08 2.16
N LEU A 16 43.03 -7.96 0.89
CA LEU A 16 42.08 -7.92 -0.24
C LEU A 16 41.80 -9.35 -0.73
N VAL A 17 40.94 -10.07 0.00
CA VAL A 17 40.50 -11.43 -0.35
C VAL A 17 39.18 -11.36 -1.12
N LEU A 18 39.14 -11.98 -2.30
CA LEU A 18 37.91 -12.12 -3.08
C LEU A 18 36.97 -13.13 -2.43
N LEU A 19 35.69 -12.77 -2.30
CA LEU A 19 34.56 -13.72 -2.28
C LEU A 19 33.41 -13.14 -3.13
N PRO A 20 32.58 -13.99 -3.76
CA PRO A 20 31.75 -13.58 -4.90
C PRO A 20 30.38 -13.03 -4.51
N VAL A 21 29.74 -12.40 -5.49
CA VAL A 21 28.32 -12.01 -5.43
C VAL A 21 27.43 -13.25 -5.32
N MET A 22 26.68 -13.34 -4.23
CA MET A 22 25.40 -14.05 -4.12
C MET A 22 24.43 -13.01 -3.53
N ALA A 23 23.36 -12.55 -4.19
CA ALA A 23 22.25 -13.29 -4.80
C ALA A 23 21.41 -14.04 -3.75
N GLY A 24 20.13 -13.66 -3.60
CA GLY A 24 19.16 -14.41 -2.80
C GLY A 24 19.04 -14.03 -1.32
N ALA A 25 18.75 -12.76 -1.01
CA ALA A 25 18.19 -12.38 0.28
C ALA A 25 16.94 -11.52 0.04
N GLU A 26 15.75 -12.10 0.18
CA GLU A 26 14.48 -11.38 0.05
C GLU A 26 14.24 -10.50 1.27
N SER A 27 14.75 -9.27 1.21
CA SER A 27 14.38 -8.23 2.16
C SER A 27 12.89 -7.89 1.98
N ALA A 28 12.03 -8.53 2.77
CA ALA A 28 10.60 -8.28 2.78
C ALA A 28 10.31 -6.77 2.90
N PRO A 29 9.33 -6.23 2.16
CA PRO A 29 9.09 -4.80 2.13
C PRO A 29 8.59 -4.31 3.49
N THR A 30 9.47 -3.65 4.25
CA THR A 30 9.06 -2.79 5.38
C THR A 30 8.32 -1.58 4.80
N THR A 31 7.02 -1.75 4.57
CA THR A 31 6.11 -0.65 4.28
C THR A 31 6.22 0.37 5.41
N VAL A 32 6.64 1.59 5.07
CA VAL A 32 6.67 2.69 6.04
C VAL A 32 5.21 3.02 6.38
N ALA A 33 4.78 2.51 7.52
CA ALA A 33 3.49 2.79 8.11
C ALA A 33 3.32 4.30 8.30
N GLY A 34 2.14 4.84 7.98
CA GLY A 34 1.78 6.18 8.43
C GLY A 34 1.69 6.22 9.95
N PRO A 35 1.97 7.35 10.61
CA PRO A 35 1.97 7.43 12.08
C PRO A 35 0.64 6.94 12.71
N ASP A 36 -0.48 7.15 12.02
CA ASP A 36 -1.81 6.71 12.49
C ASP A 36 -2.06 5.19 12.32
N SER A 37 -1.30 4.51 11.45
CA SER A 37 -1.53 3.08 11.15
C SER A 37 -0.89 2.09 12.12
N GLY A 38 0.10 2.52 12.92
CA GLY A 38 0.63 1.70 14.03
C GLY A 38 -0.44 1.48 15.10
N GLY A 39 -0.95 2.58 15.67
CA GLY A 39 -2.03 2.54 16.65
C GLY A 39 -3.34 1.93 16.11
N ALA A 40 -3.62 2.02 14.81
CA ALA A 40 -4.76 1.32 14.21
C ALA A 40 -4.60 -0.21 14.25
N MET A 41 -3.40 -0.74 13.99
CA MET A 41 -3.12 -2.17 14.17
C MET A 41 -3.10 -2.55 15.66
N GLU A 42 -2.39 -1.80 16.51
CA GLU A 42 -2.29 -2.06 17.95
C GLU A 42 -3.67 -2.19 18.62
N ASN A 43 -4.60 -1.27 18.32
CA ASN A 43 -5.99 -1.33 18.78
C ASN A 43 -6.77 -2.52 18.19
N SER A 44 -6.50 -2.90 16.93
CA SER A 44 -7.09 -4.09 16.31
C SER A 44 -6.62 -5.38 16.99
N TYR A 45 -5.33 -5.51 17.27
CA TYR A 45 -4.76 -6.67 17.99
C TYR A 45 -5.31 -6.74 19.43
N ARG A 46 -5.39 -5.63 20.17
CA ARG A 46 -5.99 -5.61 21.52
C ARG A 46 -7.49 -5.97 21.49
N SER A 47 -8.24 -5.51 20.48
CA SER A 47 -9.65 -5.89 20.28
C SER A 47 -9.81 -7.39 20.00
N ILE A 48 -8.94 -7.96 19.15
CA ILE A 48 -8.92 -9.41 18.86
C ILE A 48 -8.57 -10.23 20.11
N VAL A 49 -7.59 -9.79 20.91
CA VAL A 49 -7.25 -10.44 22.19
C VAL A 49 -8.46 -10.45 23.13
N GLY A 50 -9.12 -9.32 23.36
CA GLY A 50 -10.30 -9.25 24.24
C GLY A 50 -11.49 -10.11 23.77
N LEU A 51 -11.67 -10.29 22.46
CA LEU A 51 -12.66 -11.22 21.91
C LEU A 51 -12.29 -12.70 22.17
N LEU A 52 -11.02 -13.06 22.02
CA LEU A 52 -10.51 -14.41 22.29
C LEU A 52 -10.57 -14.74 23.79
N GLU A 53 -10.23 -13.79 24.67
CA GLU A 53 -10.37 -13.91 26.12
C GLU A 53 -11.83 -14.15 26.54
N ALA A 54 -12.78 -13.42 25.92
CA ALA A 54 -14.21 -13.62 26.15
C ALA A 54 -14.70 -15.01 25.69
N GLU A 55 -14.20 -15.53 24.56
CA GLU A 55 -14.50 -16.90 24.12
C GLU A 55 -13.89 -17.94 25.06
N ILE A 56 -12.65 -17.75 25.52
CA ILE A 56 -11.97 -18.61 26.51
C ILE A 56 -12.81 -18.69 27.80
N ALA A 57 -13.23 -17.56 28.36
CA ALA A 57 -14.07 -17.52 29.56
C ALA A 57 -15.44 -18.22 29.33
N GLY A 58 -16.02 -18.07 28.15
CA GLY A 58 -17.23 -18.79 27.74
C GLY A 58 -17.05 -20.30 27.64
N LEU A 59 -15.89 -20.77 27.16
CA LEU A 59 -15.53 -22.19 27.13
C LEU A 59 -15.30 -22.74 28.54
N GLU A 60 -14.63 -22.01 29.43
CA GLU A 60 -14.43 -22.42 30.83
C GLU A 60 -15.75 -22.59 31.59
N ALA A 61 -16.68 -21.65 31.41
CA ALA A 61 -18.05 -21.76 31.93
C ALA A 61 -18.77 -23.01 31.37
N ARG A 62 -18.60 -23.33 30.09
CA ARG A 62 -19.22 -24.51 29.47
C ARG A 62 -18.58 -25.84 29.91
N ILE A 63 -17.25 -25.88 30.03
CA ILE A 63 -16.47 -27.04 30.51
C ILE A 63 -16.82 -27.35 31.96
N THR A 64 -16.90 -26.34 32.83
CA THR A 64 -17.29 -26.55 34.24
C THR A 64 -18.71 -27.08 34.37
N VAL A 65 -19.71 -26.53 33.65
CA VAL A 65 -21.08 -27.07 33.60
C VAL A 65 -21.07 -28.54 33.16
N LEU A 66 -20.53 -28.85 31.98
CA LEU A 66 -20.50 -30.22 31.45
C LEU A 66 -19.73 -31.20 32.36
N THR A 67 -18.71 -30.74 33.08
CA THR A 67 -17.99 -31.56 34.07
C THR A 67 -18.89 -31.93 35.26
N THR A 68 -19.71 -31.00 35.76
CA THR A 68 -20.69 -31.33 36.81
C THR A 68 -21.80 -32.24 36.30
N GLU A 69 -22.24 -32.08 35.04
CA GLU A 69 -23.25 -32.93 34.42
C GLU A 69 -22.75 -34.35 34.14
N ARG A 70 -21.52 -34.51 33.63
CA ARG A 70 -20.83 -35.79 33.50
C ARG A 70 -20.76 -36.49 34.86
N ARG A 71 -20.36 -35.78 35.92
CA ARG A 71 -20.28 -36.35 37.28
C ARG A 71 -21.65 -36.85 37.77
N ARG A 72 -22.72 -36.07 37.54
CA ARG A 72 -24.10 -36.46 37.89
C ARG A 72 -24.57 -37.71 37.12
N GLU A 73 -24.27 -37.83 35.84
CA GLU A 73 -24.65 -39.02 35.06
C GLU A 73 -23.77 -40.24 35.37
N MET A 74 -22.49 -40.07 35.67
CA MET A 74 -21.63 -41.16 36.16
C MET A 74 -22.18 -41.77 37.45
N THR A 75 -22.63 -40.95 38.41
CA THR A 75 -23.27 -41.45 39.64
C THR A 75 -24.58 -42.20 39.33
N ARG A 76 -25.48 -41.63 38.51
CA ARG A 76 -26.72 -42.32 38.08
C ARG A 76 -26.45 -43.65 37.36
N LEU A 77 -25.38 -43.72 36.58
CA LEU A 77 -24.96 -44.92 35.86
C LEU A 77 -24.31 -45.96 36.78
N GLN A 78 -23.66 -45.55 37.87
CA GLN A 78 -23.23 -46.45 38.95
C GLN A 78 -24.44 -47.01 39.70
N GLU A 79 -25.37 -46.16 40.13
CA GLU A 79 -26.63 -46.54 40.78
C GLU A 79 -27.40 -47.59 39.93
N ALA A 80 -27.63 -47.30 38.64
CA ALA A 80 -28.32 -48.21 37.73
C ALA A 80 -27.55 -49.53 37.44
N ARG A 81 -26.21 -49.53 37.55
CA ARG A 81 -25.39 -50.75 37.48
C ARG A 81 -25.53 -51.62 38.73
N GLU A 82 -25.73 -51.01 39.89
CA GLU A 82 -26.00 -51.73 41.13
C GLU A 82 -27.44 -52.26 41.17
N GLU A 83 -28.44 -51.48 40.73
CA GLU A 83 -29.83 -51.91 40.57
C GLU A 83 -29.94 -53.15 39.65
N THR A 84 -29.33 -53.09 38.46
CA THR A 84 -29.33 -54.20 37.50
C THR A 84 -28.60 -55.43 38.02
N ALA A 85 -27.41 -55.27 38.62
CA ALA A 85 -26.68 -56.39 39.22
C ALA A 85 -27.46 -57.04 40.38
N GLN A 86 -28.31 -56.29 41.10
CA GLN A 86 -29.23 -56.87 42.09
C GLN A 86 -30.39 -57.62 41.45
N ALA A 87 -31.00 -57.08 40.38
CA ALA A 87 -32.07 -57.75 39.64
C ALA A 87 -31.60 -59.07 38.99
N GLU A 88 -30.42 -59.07 38.37
CA GLU A 88 -29.79 -60.27 37.79
C GLU A 88 -29.47 -61.34 38.85
N LYS A 89 -29.01 -60.93 40.05
CA LYS A 89 -28.82 -61.86 41.18
C LYS A 89 -30.13 -62.50 41.63
N ARG A 90 -31.23 -61.74 41.68
CA ARG A 90 -32.58 -62.26 42.02
C ARG A 90 -33.07 -63.24 40.95
N LEU A 91 -32.95 -62.91 39.67
CA LEU A 91 -33.23 -63.84 38.56
C LEU A 91 -32.42 -65.14 38.67
N ALA A 92 -31.11 -65.03 38.89
CA ALA A 92 -30.23 -66.18 39.06
C ALA A 92 -30.53 -67.00 40.33
N GLN A 93 -31.20 -66.45 41.34
CA GLN A 93 -31.74 -67.22 42.46
C GLN A 93 -33.04 -67.94 42.05
N LEU A 94 -33.99 -67.22 41.46
CA LEU A 94 -35.30 -67.76 41.05
C LEU A 94 -35.17 -68.87 40.00
N HIS A 95 -34.22 -68.78 39.06
CA HIS A 95 -33.90 -69.89 38.15
C HIS A 95 -33.45 -71.16 38.89
N ARG A 96 -32.69 -71.03 40.00
CA ARG A 96 -32.25 -72.17 40.82
C ARG A 96 -33.39 -72.74 41.67
N GLU A 97 -34.35 -71.91 42.06
CA GLU A 97 -35.57 -72.35 42.76
C GLU A 97 -36.54 -73.04 41.79
N GLN A 98 -36.71 -72.51 40.57
CA GLN A 98 -37.46 -73.16 39.49
C GLN A 98 -36.87 -74.53 39.13
N LEU A 99 -35.55 -74.64 38.93
CA LEU A 99 -34.90 -75.92 38.63
C LEU A 99 -35.16 -76.98 39.71
N ARG A 100 -35.06 -76.61 41.00
CA ARG A 100 -35.38 -77.49 42.13
C ARG A 100 -36.85 -77.93 42.14
N LEU A 101 -37.78 -77.06 41.74
CA LEU A 101 -39.20 -77.39 41.65
C LEU A 101 -39.52 -78.23 40.41
N GLU A 102 -38.81 -78.05 39.29
CA GLU A 102 -38.89 -78.95 38.14
C GLU A 102 -38.35 -80.34 38.48
N GLU A 103 -37.23 -80.44 39.20
CA GLU A 103 -36.71 -81.70 39.77
C GLU A 103 -37.72 -82.34 40.73
N GLY A 104 -38.32 -81.55 41.64
CA GLY A 104 -39.34 -82.03 42.58
C GLY A 104 -40.63 -82.51 41.90
N VAL A 105 -41.12 -81.81 40.88
CA VAL A 105 -42.30 -82.23 40.10
C VAL A 105 -41.99 -83.46 39.26
N ARG A 106 -40.79 -83.57 38.66
CA ARG A 106 -40.34 -84.79 37.98
C ARG A 106 -40.25 -85.97 38.95
N ALA A 107 -39.71 -85.78 40.15
CA ALA A 107 -39.66 -86.82 41.18
C ALA A 107 -41.06 -87.26 41.65
N ALA A 108 -41.99 -86.33 41.82
CA ALA A 108 -43.38 -86.63 42.15
C ALA A 108 -44.09 -87.42 41.04
N ALA A 109 -43.84 -87.08 39.77
CA ALA A 109 -44.39 -87.78 38.60
C ALA A 109 -43.78 -89.17 38.35
N VAL A 110 -42.70 -89.54 39.04
CA VAL A 110 -41.94 -90.80 38.85
C VAL A 110 -42.09 -91.75 40.05
N GLN A 111 -43.01 -91.48 40.99
CA GLN A 111 -43.30 -92.45 42.07
C GLN A 111 -43.85 -93.78 41.50
N PRO A 112 -43.23 -94.94 41.81
CA PRO A 112 -43.70 -96.23 41.33
C PRO A 112 -44.96 -96.69 42.08
N VAL A 113 -45.93 -97.23 41.34
CA VAL A 113 -47.16 -97.79 41.92
C VAL A 113 -46.91 -99.20 42.46
N GLY A 114 -47.02 -99.35 43.79
CA GLY A 114 -46.83 -100.59 44.55
C GLY A 114 -45.63 -100.47 45.51
N LEU A 115 -45.70 -100.83 46.79
CA LEU A 115 -46.66 -101.65 47.57
C LEU A 115 -46.73 -101.08 49.02
N LEU A 116 -47.71 -101.32 49.90
CA LEU A 116 -48.91 -102.18 49.92
C LEU A 116 -49.93 -101.67 50.98
N ALA A 117 -51.09 -102.34 51.09
CA ALA A 117 -51.89 -102.55 52.31
C ALA A 117 -52.46 -101.36 53.14
N ALA A 118 -53.55 -100.75 52.62
CA ALA A 118 -54.83 -100.50 53.34
C ALA A 118 -54.90 -99.57 54.60
N PRO A 119 -56.11 -99.15 55.07
CA PRO A 119 -57.46 -99.28 54.48
C PRO A 119 -58.07 -97.93 54.03
N ALA A 120 -59.35 -97.95 53.63
CA ALA A 120 -60.03 -96.83 52.98
C ALA A 120 -60.22 -95.58 53.88
N GLY A 121 -59.72 -94.43 53.43
CA GLY A 121 -59.81 -93.15 54.14
C GLY A 121 -59.66 -91.91 53.24
N LYS A 122 -60.47 -91.79 52.18
CA LYS A 122 -60.56 -90.63 51.26
C LYS A 122 -59.20 -89.99 50.90
N ALA A 123 -58.36 -90.73 50.17
CA ALA A 123 -57.18 -90.15 49.54
C ALA A 123 -57.57 -88.95 48.64
N ARG A 124 -56.80 -87.86 48.72
CA ARG A 124 -56.74 -86.78 47.73
C ARG A 124 -55.41 -86.94 46.98
N PRO A 125 -55.35 -87.61 45.81
CA PRO A 125 -54.10 -87.77 45.07
C PRO A 125 -53.61 -86.45 44.45
N ASP A 126 -54.54 -85.60 44.01
CA ASP A 126 -54.26 -84.59 42.98
C ASP A 126 -53.98 -83.18 43.53
N ALA A 127 -54.13 -82.98 44.84
CA ALA A 127 -54.01 -81.64 45.45
C ALA A 127 -52.56 -81.13 45.52
N GLY A 128 -51.60 -82.01 45.85
CA GLY A 128 -50.19 -81.65 45.98
C GLY A 128 -49.51 -81.39 44.64
N SER A 129 -49.80 -82.22 43.63
CA SER A 129 -49.30 -82.04 42.26
C SER A 129 -49.84 -80.74 41.65
N ALA A 130 -51.16 -80.50 41.73
CA ALA A 130 -51.77 -79.28 41.22
C ALA A 130 -51.22 -78.00 41.90
N GLN A 131 -50.92 -78.05 43.21
CA GLN A 131 -50.29 -76.92 43.90
C GLN A 131 -48.85 -76.68 43.41
N LEU A 132 -48.03 -77.73 43.29
CA LEU A 132 -46.65 -77.61 42.77
C LEU A 132 -46.63 -77.12 41.31
N GLU A 133 -47.60 -77.52 40.48
CA GLU A 133 -47.71 -77.01 39.12
C GLU A 133 -48.17 -75.55 39.06
N ALA A 134 -49.08 -75.12 39.94
CA ALA A 134 -49.46 -73.71 40.07
C ALA A 134 -48.30 -72.83 40.57
N GLU A 135 -47.48 -73.35 41.49
CA GLU A 135 -46.25 -72.68 41.95
C GLU A 135 -45.19 -72.62 40.84
N ARG A 136 -45.01 -73.70 40.06
CA ARG A 136 -44.16 -73.72 38.84
C ARG A 136 -44.62 -72.67 37.83
N GLN A 137 -45.93 -72.56 37.56
CA GLN A 137 -46.48 -71.56 36.63
C GLN A 137 -46.21 -70.13 37.11
N ARG A 138 -46.53 -69.82 38.38
CA ARG A 138 -46.28 -68.50 38.98
C ARG A 138 -44.80 -68.10 38.94
N LEU A 139 -43.89 -69.03 39.23
CA LEU A 139 -42.45 -68.77 39.14
C LEU A 139 -42.01 -68.58 37.68
N THR A 140 -42.55 -69.35 36.73
CA THR A 140 -42.27 -69.18 35.29
C THR A 140 -42.70 -67.79 34.79
N GLU A 141 -43.83 -67.28 35.27
CA GLU A 141 -44.33 -65.94 34.95
C GLU A 141 -43.46 -64.85 35.60
N LEU A 142 -43.18 -64.97 36.89
CA LEU A 142 -42.36 -64.01 37.64
C LEU A 142 -40.90 -63.97 37.13
N VAL A 143 -40.34 -65.10 36.70
CA VAL A 143 -39.04 -65.18 35.99
C VAL A 143 -39.10 -64.45 34.65
N ARG A 144 -40.16 -64.66 33.86
CA ARG A 144 -40.33 -63.99 32.55
C ARG A 144 -40.41 -62.47 32.69
N ASP A 145 -41.16 -61.98 33.67
CA ASP A 145 -41.35 -60.54 33.87
C ASP A 145 -40.14 -59.86 34.51
N LEU A 146 -39.43 -60.51 35.44
CA LEU A 146 -38.11 -60.05 35.88
C LEU A 146 -37.07 -60.09 34.76
N GLY A 147 -37.17 -61.07 33.84
CA GLY A 147 -36.30 -61.17 32.65
C GLY A 147 -36.45 -59.96 31.75
N ARG A 148 -37.69 -59.60 31.41
CA ARG A 148 -38.02 -58.36 30.68
C ARG A 148 -37.48 -57.12 31.40
N GLN A 149 -37.72 -57.00 32.71
CA GLN A 149 -37.22 -55.87 33.50
C GLN A 149 -35.68 -55.76 33.48
N ALA A 150 -34.96 -56.89 33.45
CA ALA A 150 -33.50 -56.90 33.31
C ALA A 150 -33.05 -56.48 31.91
N GLU A 151 -33.74 -56.88 30.84
CA GLU A 151 -33.47 -56.45 29.47
C GLU A 151 -33.77 -54.96 29.24
N ASP A 152 -34.88 -54.44 29.79
CA ASP A 152 -35.21 -53.02 29.81
C ASP A 152 -34.17 -52.20 30.59
N ALA A 153 -33.73 -52.70 31.75
CA ALA A 153 -32.75 -52.03 32.58
C ALA A 153 -31.32 -52.07 31.97
N ARG A 154 -30.93 -53.16 31.29
CA ARG A 154 -29.73 -53.21 30.44
C ARG A 154 -29.82 -52.20 29.29
N SER A 155 -30.98 -52.07 28.66
CA SER A 155 -31.24 -51.10 27.58
C SER A 155 -31.27 -49.65 28.07
N ARG A 156 -31.68 -49.41 29.32
CA ARG A 156 -31.55 -48.13 30.03
C ARG A 156 -30.08 -47.82 30.32
N LEU A 157 -29.30 -48.79 30.81
CA LEU A 157 -27.86 -48.65 31.03
C LEU A 157 -27.07 -48.37 29.75
N GLY A 158 -27.36 -49.05 28.64
CA GLY A 158 -26.70 -48.79 27.36
C GLY A 158 -26.89 -47.34 26.90
N ARG A 159 -28.10 -46.80 27.06
CA ARG A 159 -28.40 -45.38 26.77
C ARG A 159 -27.66 -44.43 27.71
N MET A 160 -27.61 -44.71 29.01
CA MET A 160 -26.89 -43.88 29.99
C MET A 160 -25.36 -43.94 29.81
N ALA A 161 -24.82 -45.07 29.33
CA ALA A 161 -23.41 -45.19 28.97
C ALA A 161 -23.08 -44.35 27.72
N ALA A 162 -23.99 -44.31 26.75
CA ALA A 162 -23.84 -43.48 25.56
C ALA A 162 -23.90 -41.97 25.87
N THR A 163 -24.76 -41.51 26.78
CA THR A 163 -24.80 -40.08 27.16
C THR A 163 -23.55 -39.64 27.92
N VAL A 164 -23.03 -40.48 28.82
CA VAL A 164 -21.73 -40.26 29.47
C VAL A 164 -20.60 -40.17 28.45
N ALA A 165 -20.50 -41.14 27.53
CA ALA A 165 -19.46 -41.17 26.51
C ALA A 165 -19.53 -39.95 25.56
N ALA A 166 -20.74 -39.51 25.18
CA ALA A 166 -20.94 -38.30 24.39
C ALA A 166 -20.45 -37.04 25.13
N ARG A 167 -20.83 -36.86 26.41
CA ARG A 167 -20.32 -35.73 27.21
C ARG A 167 -18.81 -35.79 27.46
N GLU A 168 -18.23 -36.99 27.50
CA GLU A 168 -16.77 -37.15 27.58
C GLU A 168 -16.09 -36.69 26.29
N ALA A 169 -16.64 -37.01 25.11
CA ALA A 169 -16.15 -36.48 23.83
C ALA A 169 -16.31 -34.95 23.74
N ASP A 170 -17.47 -34.41 24.12
CA ASP A 170 -17.73 -32.96 24.14
C ASP A 170 -16.73 -32.21 25.04
N LEU A 171 -16.43 -32.75 26.24
CA LEU A 171 -15.46 -32.16 27.17
C LEU A 171 -14.04 -32.15 26.62
N HIS A 172 -13.59 -33.21 25.92
CA HIS A 172 -12.29 -33.21 25.27
C HIS A 172 -12.25 -32.19 24.12
N GLY A 173 -13.27 -32.16 23.25
CA GLY A 173 -13.34 -31.20 22.14
C GLY A 173 -13.41 -29.73 22.58
N LEU A 174 -14.01 -29.44 23.74
CA LEU A 174 -13.99 -28.10 24.34
C LEU A 174 -12.64 -27.78 24.98
N ALA A 175 -11.98 -28.74 25.64
CA ALA A 175 -10.65 -28.56 26.22
C ALA A 175 -9.56 -28.34 25.14
N GLU A 176 -9.64 -29.05 24.01
CA GLU A 176 -8.76 -28.84 22.86
C GLU A 176 -8.95 -27.46 22.23
N ARG A 177 -10.19 -26.96 22.13
CA ARG A 177 -10.50 -25.60 21.67
C ARG A 177 -9.96 -24.54 22.63
N HIS A 178 -10.20 -24.70 23.93
CA HIS A 178 -9.67 -23.81 24.98
C HIS A 178 -8.13 -23.73 24.90
N ALA A 179 -7.44 -24.88 24.93
CA ALA A 179 -5.99 -24.94 24.77
C ALA A 179 -5.48 -24.46 23.39
N GLY A 180 -6.33 -24.42 22.37
CA GLY A 180 -6.08 -23.75 21.10
C GLY A 180 -6.10 -22.23 21.25
N LEU A 181 -7.20 -21.67 21.75
CA LEU A 181 -7.40 -20.23 21.91
C LEU A 181 -6.40 -19.60 22.90
N THR A 182 -6.08 -20.26 24.02
CA THR A 182 -5.05 -19.77 24.96
C THR A 182 -3.68 -19.61 24.28
N ARG A 183 -3.32 -20.53 23.36
CA ARG A 183 -2.08 -20.40 22.58
C ARG A 183 -2.15 -19.27 21.55
N THR A 184 -3.31 -19.00 20.96
CA THR A 184 -3.46 -17.86 20.03
C THR A 184 -3.46 -16.52 20.75
N VAL A 185 -4.01 -16.43 21.97
CA VAL A 185 -3.91 -15.24 22.82
C VAL A 185 -2.44 -14.96 23.15
N ALA A 186 -1.74 -15.94 23.74
CA ALA A 186 -0.32 -15.80 24.10
C ALA A 186 0.59 -15.41 22.92
N GLN A 187 0.30 -15.91 21.71
CA GLN A 187 1.00 -15.47 20.51
C GLN A 187 0.69 -14.01 20.15
N ARG A 188 -0.57 -13.57 20.24
CA ARG A 188 -0.96 -12.18 19.92
C ARG A 188 -0.47 -11.16 20.95
N GLU A 189 -0.35 -11.56 22.21
CA GLU A 189 0.32 -10.77 23.25
C GLU A 189 1.82 -10.61 22.97
N ALA A 190 2.50 -11.69 22.53
CA ALA A 190 3.90 -11.63 22.13
C ALA A 190 4.10 -10.79 20.84
N ASP A 191 3.18 -10.89 19.87
CA ASP A 191 3.18 -10.06 18.66
C ASP A 191 3.00 -8.57 19.02
N LEU A 192 2.09 -8.24 19.96
CA LEU A 192 1.88 -6.88 20.48
C LEU A 192 3.14 -6.33 21.15
N ALA A 193 3.74 -7.07 22.09
CA ALA A 193 4.97 -6.66 22.76
C ALA A 193 6.14 -6.45 21.77
N ALA A 194 6.19 -7.23 20.68
CA ALA A 194 7.17 -7.06 19.62
C ALA A 194 6.90 -5.85 18.71
N LEU A 195 5.65 -5.36 18.62
CA LEU A 195 5.30 -4.09 17.97
C LEU A 195 5.65 -2.90 18.87
N GLU A 196 5.21 -2.91 20.12
CA GLU A 196 5.50 -1.87 21.12
C GLU A 196 7.03 -1.63 21.26
N ALA A 197 7.84 -2.70 21.23
CA ALA A 197 9.30 -2.61 21.24
C ALA A 197 9.91 -2.00 19.97
N ARG A 198 9.28 -2.18 18.79
CA ARG A 198 9.72 -1.54 17.53
C ARG A 198 9.37 -0.06 17.52
N ASP A 199 8.16 0.29 17.92
CA ASP A 199 7.69 1.67 17.96
C ASP A 199 8.53 2.51 18.94
N ALA A 200 8.96 1.92 20.06
CA ALA A 200 9.94 2.52 20.96
C ALA A 200 11.32 2.75 20.30
N GLU A 201 11.80 1.83 19.46
CA GLU A 201 13.05 2.01 18.71
C GLU A 201 12.90 3.08 17.61
N GLU A 202 11.77 3.12 16.90
CA GLU A 202 11.51 4.13 15.88
C GLU A 202 11.32 5.53 16.47
N ALA A 203 10.62 5.66 17.61
CA ALA A 203 10.53 6.90 18.36
C ALA A 203 11.92 7.42 18.80
N LYS A 204 12.81 6.53 19.24
CA LYS A 204 14.21 6.87 19.54
C LYS A 204 14.96 7.32 18.28
N ARG A 205 14.89 6.55 17.19
CA ARG A 205 15.53 6.90 15.89
C ARG A 205 15.03 8.24 15.35
N LEU A 206 13.77 8.60 15.58
CA LEU A 206 13.20 9.91 15.24
C LEU A 206 13.77 11.03 16.13
N SER A 207 13.91 10.79 17.44
CA SER A 207 14.55 11.74 18.37
C SER A 207 16.02 11.99 18.00
N ASP A 208 16.79 10.93 17.75
CA ASP A 208 18.19 11.00 17.32
C ASP A 208 18.33 11.77 15.99
N ARG A 209 17.41 11.55 15.03
CA ARG A 209 17.35 12.32 13.77
C ARG A 209 17.00 13.79 13.99
N GLN A 210 16.06 14.12 14.87
CA GLN A 210 15.72 15.52 15.19
C GLN A 210 16.90 16.25 15.87
N ALA A 211 17.65 15.56 16.74
CA ALA A 211 18.88 16.10 17.32
C ALA A 211 19.96 16.34 16.25
N ALA A 212 20.12 15.40 15.30
CA ALA A 212 21.05 15.55 14.18
C ALA A 212 20.67 16.73 13.25
N VAL A 213 19.38 16.93 12.94
CA VAL A 213 18.90 18.07 12.14
C VAL A 213 19.22 19.39 12.85
N LYS A 214 18.89 19.53 14.14
CA LYS A 214 19.25 20.73 14.93
C LYS A 214 20.77 20.98 14.97
N GLY A 215 21.57 19.91 15.01
CA GLY A 215 23.03 20.00 14.89
C GLY A 215 23.52 20.48 13.52
N LEU A 216 22.80 20.16 12.43
CA LEU A 216 23.09 20.66 11.08
C LEU A 216 22.63 22.11 10.91
N GLU A 217 21.46 22.48 11.43
CA GLU A 217 20.97 23.88 11.45
C GLU A 217 21.93 24.81 12.20
N ALA A 218 22.43 24.38 13.38
CA ALA A 218 23.43 25.12 14.14
C ALA A 218 24.76 25.29 13.37
N ARG A 219 25.22 24.25 12.67
CA ARG A 219 26.40 24.31 11.79
C ARG A 219 26.18 25.21 10.58
N GLN A 220 24.97 25.21 9.99
CA GLN A 220 24.63 26.09 8.89
C GLN A 220 24.67 27.56 9.33
N ALA A 221 24.11 27.89 10.50
CA ALA A 221 24.20 29.24 11.06
C ALA A 221 25.66 29.68 11.32
N GLN A 222 26.50 28.79 11.87
CA GLN A 222 27.93 29.04 12.05
C GLN A 222 28.66 29.28 10.72
N LEU A 223 28.37 28.50 9.67
CA LEU A 223 28.96 28.67 8.35
C LEU A 223 28.53 29.99 7.69
N VAL A 224 27.26 30.38 7.80
CA VAL A 224 26.77 31.69 7.31
C VAL A 224 27.46 32.84 8.03
N GLN A 225 27.62 32.76 9.36
CA GLN A 225 28.36 33.77 10.13
C GLN A 225 29.84 33.84 9.73
N ALA A 226 30.49 32.69 9.50
CA ALA A 226 31.88 32.64 9.05
C ALA A 226 32.07 33.20 7.63
N VAL A 227 31.11 32.99 6.72
CA VAL A 227 31.13 33.61 5.38
C VAL A 227 31.02 35.12 5.48
N ALA A 228 30.05 35.65 6.25
CA ALA A 228 29.90 37.09 6.43
C ALA A 228 31.16 37.76 7.03
N GLN A 229 31.84 37.09 7.97
CA GLN A 229 33.13 37.55 8.51
C GLN A 229 34.23 37.60 7.44
N ARG A 230 34.31 36.59 6.56
CA ARG A 230 35.28 36.59 5.44
C ARG A 230 34.95 37.64 4.37
N GLU A 231 33.68 37.93 4.13
CA GLU A 231 33.26 39.02 3.24
C GLU A 231 33.67 40.39 3.80
N GLU A 232 33.54 40.61 5.11
CA GLU A 232 34.02 41.84 5.77
C GLU A 232 35.56 41.95 5.73
N GLU A 233 36.29 40.86 6.00
CA GLU A 233 37.75 40.82 5.86
C GLU A 233 38.21 41.14 4.42
N LEU A 234 37.58 40.52 3.41
CA LEU A 234 37.89 40.76 2.00
C LEU A 234 37.63 42.22 1.61
N ALA A 235 36.46 42.77 1.95
CA ALA A 235 36.17 44.17 1.72
C ALA A 235 37.16 45.10 2.45
N GLY A 236 37.71 44.69 3.59
CA GLY A 236 38.76 45.39 4.31
C GLY A 236 40.13 45.33 3.62
N LEU A 237 40.46 44.20 3.00
CA LEU A 237 41.67 44.01 2.19
C LEU A 237 41.60 44.78 0.86
N GLU A 238 40.44 44.78 0.19
CA GLU A 238 40.20 45.55 -1.04
C GLU A 238 40.38 47.05 -0.81
N ARG A 239 39.84 47.60 0.30
CA ARG A 239 40.06 48.99 0.73
C ARG A 239 41.56 49.29 0.88
N ARG A 240 42.29 48.46 1.63
CA ARG A 240 43.75 48.61 1.81
C ARG A 240 44.53 48.51 0.50
N HIS A 241 44.11 47.64 -0.42
CA HIS A 241 44.71 47.53 -1.75
C HIS A 241 44.48 48.80 -2.57
N GLY A 242 43.28 49.38 -2.50
CA GLY A 242 42.97 50.70 -3.09
C GLY A 242 43.84 51.81 -2.52
N ASP A 243 43.95 51.91 -1.19
CA ASP A 243 44.79 52.90 -0.50
C ASP A 243 46.27 52.79 -0.89
N LEU A 244 46.82 51.56 -0.89
CA LEU A 244 48.20 51.30 -1.30
C LEU A 244 48.43 51.60 -2.78
N SER A 245 47.47 51.28 -3.66
CA SER A 245 47.54 51.61 -5.08
C SER A 245 47.57 53.13 -5.31
N ALA A 246 46.71 53.88 -4.60
CA ALA A 246 46.69 55.34 -4.65
C ALA A 246 48.00 55.95 -4.11
N LEU A 247 48.56 55.40 -3.03
CA LEU A 247 49.87 55.81 -2.51
C LEU A 247 51.01 55.52 -3.49
N ILE A 248 50.96 54.42 -4.23
CA ILE A 248 51.95 54.07 -5.27
C ILE A 248 51.88 55.05 -6.45
N GLU A 249 50.69 55.36 -6.98
CA GLU A 249 50.56 56.35 -8.07
C GLU A 249 50.91 57.77 -7.62
N ARG A 250 50.60 58.12 -6.36
CA ARG A 250 51.07 59.37 -5.75
C ARG A 250 52.59 59.40 -5.66
N ARG A 251 53.24 58.33 -5.20
CA ARG A 251 54.71 58.25 -5.16
C ARG A 251 55.35 58.31 -6.55
N LYS A 252 54.79 57.62 -7.55
CA LYS A 252 55.24 57.70 -8.95
C LYS A 252 55.19 59.14 -9.45
N SER A 253 54.05 59.81 -9.33
CA SER A 253 53.88 61.21 -9.76
C SER A 253 54.78 62.20 -8.98
N GLU A 254 54.95 62.01 -7.67
CA GLU A 254 55.94 62.76 -6.86
C GLU A 254 57.37 62.57 -7.40
N THR A 255 57.81 61.33 -7.67
CA THR A 255 59.16 61.05 -8.20
C THR A 255 59.35 61.56 -9.64
N ALA A 256 58.33 61.48 -10.49
CA ALA A 256 58.39 62.03 -11.85
C ALA A 256 58.50 63.56 -11.84
N ALA A 257 57.78 64.25 -10.94
CA ALA A 257 57.90 65.69 -10.75
C ALA A 257 59.29 66.09 -10.21
N GLN A 258 59.85 65.32 -9.27
CA GLN A 258 61.22 65.52 -8.77
C GLN A 258 62.27 65.33 -9.87
N GLN A 259 62.14 64.29 -10.70
CA GLN A 259 63.03 64.04 -11.83
C GLN A 259 62.94 65.16 -12.89
N ALA A 260 61.73 65.61 -13.24
CA ALA A 260 61.53 66.72 -14.15
C ALA A 260 62.16 68.03 -13.63
N ALA A 261 62.00 68.33 -12.33
CA ALA A 261 62.61 69.49 -11.70
C ALA A 261 64.15 69.42 -11.68
N ALA A 262 64.72 68.24 -11.39
CA ALA A 262 66.17 68.03 -11.44
C ALA A 262 66.73 68.16 -12.86
N VAL A 263 66.03 67.61 -13.86
CA VAL A 263 66.41 67.76 -15.28
C VAL A 263 66.37 69.24 -15.71
N ALA A 264 65.35 69.99 -15.31
CA ALA A 264 65.28 71.44 -15.59
C ALA A 264 66.46 72.20 -14.94
N GLN A 265 66.76 71.96 -13.66
CA GLN A 265 67.92 72.57 -12.99
C GLN A 265 69.26 72.22 -13.66
N HIS A 266 69.42 70.98 -14.16
CA HIS A 266 70.58 70.59 -14.94
C HIS A 266 70.64 71.28 -16.32
N GLN A 267 69.50 71.45 -17.00
CA GLN A 267 69.42 72.20 -18.26
C GLN A 267 69.77 73.68 -18.07
N ASP A 268 69.23 74.34 -17.05
CA ASP A 268 69.57 75.71 -16.68
C ASP A 268 71.07 75.85 -16.34
N LYS A 269 71.63 74.87 -15.63
CA LYS A 269 73.07 74.87 -15.31
C LYS A 269 73.93 74.65 -16.55
N VAL A 270 73.52 73.81 -17.48
CA VAL A 270 74.21 73.62 -18.78
C VAL A 270 74.13 74.89 -19.64
N ALA A 271 72.98 75.56 -19.69
CA ALA A 271 72.81 76.84 -20.39
C ALA A 271 73.67 77.96 -19.76
N SER A 272 73.78 77.99 -18.43
CA SER A 272 74.69 78.88 -17.71
C SER A 272 76.16 78.61 -18.06
N LEU A 273 76.58 77.34 -18.08
CA LEU A 273 77.95 76.94 -18.41
C LEU A 273 78.30 77.16 -19.89
N SER A 274 77.37 76.96 -20.83
CA SER A 274 77.60 77.28 -22.25
C SER A 274 77.68 78.79 -22.48
N GLY A 275 76.83 79.58 -21.81
CA GLY A 275 76.94 81.04 -21.81
C GLY A 275 78.29 81.55 -21.27
N GLN A 276 78.80 80.92 -20.20
CA GLN A 276 80.15 81.20 -19.67
C GLN A 276 81.26 80.80 -20.66
N ARG A 277 81.19 79.60 -21.26
CA ARG A 277 82.13 79.15 -22.31
C ARG A 277 82.17 80.13 -23.48
N ASP A 278 81.01 80.59 -23.95
CA ASP A 278 80.92 81.45 -25.12
C ASP A 278 81.37 82.89 -24.81
N ALA A 279 81.19 83.35 -23.57
CA ALA A 279 81.81 84.59 -23.09
C ALA A 279 83.34 84.47 -23.01
N LEU A 280 83.87 83.35 -22.50
CA LEU A 280 85.30 83.09 -22.42
C LEU A 280 85.94 82.98 -23.82
N ALA A 281 85.26 82.33 -24.78
CA ALA A 281 85.69 82.27 -26.18
C ALA A 281 85.77 83.66 -26.83
N ARG A 282 84.81 84.56 -26.54
CA ARG A 282 84.87 85.97 -26.97
C ARG A 282 86.04 86.72 -26.33
N ALA A 283 86.31 86.50 -25.04
CA ALA A 283 87.45 87.10 -24.36
C ALA A 283 88.80 86.62 -24.92
N VAL A 284 88.95 85.33 -25.20
CA VAL A 284 90.15 84.76 -25.86
C VAL A 284 90.35 85.36 -27.25
N LYS A 285 89.27 85.53 -28.05
CA LYS A 285 89.37 86.19 -29.36
C LYS A 285 89.82 87.65 -29.25
N ALA A 286 89.27 88.41 -28.29
CA ALA A 286 89.68 89.79 -28.05
C ALA A 286 91.14 89.90 -27.60
N LEU A 287 91.62 88.97 -26.76
CA LEU A 287 93.03 88.91 -26.36
C LEU A 287 93.96 88.57 -27.54
N ALA A 288 93.56 87.68 -28.45
CA ALA A 288 94.32 87.38 -29.66
C ALA A 288 94.37 88.59 -30.63
N GLU A 289 93.29 89.38 -30.70
CA GLU A 289 93.26 90.65 -31.47
C GLU A 289 94.15 91.73 -30.82
N GLU A 290 94.20 91.82 -29.49
CA GLU A 290 95.18 92.66 -28.78
C GLU A 290 96.63 92.19 -29.02
N GLU A 291 96.89 90.88 -28.97
CA GLU A 291 98.23 90.32 -29.21
C GLU A 291 98.71 90.61 -30.65
N ALA A 292 97.82 90.50 -31.64
CA ALA A 292 98.11 90.88 -33.02
C ALA A 292 98.46 92.37 -33.14
N ARG A 293 97.67 93.27 -32.53
CA ARG A 293 97.95 94.71 -32.51
C ARG A 293 99.29 95.03 -31.81
N ARG A 294 99.61 94.33 -30.73
CA ARG A 294 100.90 94.50 -30.02
C ARG A 294 102.08 94.02 -30.87
N LYS A 295 101.94 92.93 -31.65
CA LYS A 295 102.97 92.49 -32.60
C LYS A 295 103.16 93.47 -33.76
N GLU A 296 102.08 94.07 -34.28
CA GLU A 296 102.14 95.10 -35.31
C GLU A 296 102.77 96.40 -34.80
N ALA A 297 102.46 96.81 -33.57
CA ALA A 297 103.09 97.94 -32.88
C ALA A 297 104.58 97.68 -32.59
N LEU A 298 104.97 96.46 -32.21
CA LEU A 298 106.37 96.07 -32.05
C LEU A 298 107.11 96.15 -33.38
N ALA A 299 106.59 95.55 -34.45
CA ALA A 299 107.20 95.58 -35.78
C ALA A 299 107.37 97.02 -36.34
N THR A 300 106.42 97.93 -36.04
CA THR A 300 106.58 99.35 -36.40
C THR A 300 107.63 100.06 -35.53
N SER A 301 107.77 99.72 -34.25
CA SER A 301 108.87 100.23 -33.40
C SER A 301 110.25 99.71 -33.81
N GLU A 302 110.34 98.45 -34.24
CA GLU A 302 111.57 97.84 -34.78
C GLU A 302 111.98 98.51 -36.11
N ALA A 303 111.01 98.80 -36.98
CA ALA A 303 111.26 99.56 -38.22
C ALA A 303 111.73 101.01 -37.94
N GLN A 304 111.20 101.66 -36.91
CA GLN A 304 111.67 102.99 -36.46
C GLN A 304 113.10 102.95 -35.91
N LEU A 305 113.44 101.92 -35.12
CA LEU A 305 114.81 101.70 -34.63
C LEU A 305 115.79 101.42 -35.78
N ALA A 306 115.39 100.62 -36.77
CA ALA A 306 116.18 100.37 -37.97
C ALA A 306 116.46 101.68 -38.76
N ALA A 307 115.44 102.51 -38.97
CA ALA A 307 115.61 103.81 -39.62
C ALA A 307 116.55 104.75 -38.84
N ALA A 308 116.42 104.82 -37.51
CA ALA A 308 117.32 105.61 -36.66
C ALA A 308 118.78 105.13 -36.72
N SER A 309 119.00 103.81 -36.85
CA SER A 309 120.36 103.24 -36.97
C SER A 309 121.03 103.59 -38.31
N ALA A 310 120.27 103.63 -39.40
CA ALA A 310 120.79 104.00 -40.72
C ALA A 310 121.23 105.48 -40.79
N GLU A 311 120.52 106.38 -40.10
CA GLU A 311 120.86 107.81 -40.08
C GLU A 311 122.11 108.09 -39.24
N ARG A 312 122.31 107.37 -38.13
CA ARG A 312 123.57 107.37 -37.36
C ARG A 312 124.77 107.00 -38.26
N ASP A 313 124.60 106.01 -39.11
CA ASP A 313 125.69 105.48 -39.94
C ASP A 313 126.04 106.41 -41.12
N ARG A 314 125.11 107.27 -41.57
CA ARG A 314 125.42 108.43 -42.43
C ARG A 314 126.29 109.47 -41.74
N VAL A 315 125.91 109.90 -40.53
CA VAL A 315 126.67 110.91 -39.76
C VAL A 315 128.12 110.44 -39.49
N MET A 316 128.31 109.14 -39.26
CA MET A 316 129.65 108.53 -39.11
C MET A 316 130.47 108.44 -40.41
N ALA A 317 129.85 108.58 -41.59
CA ALA A 317 130.54 108.65 -42.87
C ALA A 317 131.01 110.07 -43.21
N GLU A 318 130.16 111.08 -42.95
CA GLU A 318 130.48 112.49 -43.20
C GLU A 318 131.61 113.00 -42.29
N ALA A 319 131.74 112.45 -41.08
CA ALA A 319 132.83 112.75 -40.15
C ALA A 319 134.23 112.28 -40.60
N ARG A 320 134.38 111.59 -41.75
CA ARG A 320 135.64 110.95 -42.18
C ARG A 320 136.35 111.60 -43.37
N THR A 321 135.78 112.65 -43.98
CA THR A 321 136.34 113.31 -45.18
C THR A 321 136.98 114.67 -44.90
N ALA A 322 137.23 115.04 -43.63
CA ALA A 322 137.67 116.38 -43.25
C ALA A 322 138.81 116.45 -42.19
N SER A 323 139.96 115.80 -42.43
CA SER A 323 141.26 116.21 -41.87
C SER A 323 142.43 115.53 -42.61
N SER A 324 143.53 116.24 -42.89
CA SER A 324 144.63 115.72 -43.72
C SER A 324 146.01 116.33 -43.45
N GLN A 325 147.00 115.46 -43.17
CA GLN A 325 148.47 115.71 -43.16
C GLN A 325 148.96 116.67 -42.03
N VAL A 326 150.23 116.74 -41.60
CA VAL A 326 151.58 116.34 -42.09
C VAL A 326 152.49 115.95 -40.90
N GLY A 327 153.55 115.12 -41.07
CA GLY A 327 154.82 115.30 -40.29
C GLY A 327 155.63 114.07 -39.82
N GLU A 328 156.96 114.09 -40.05
CA GLU A 328 158.01 113.16 -39.57
C GLU A 328 159.02 113.89 -38.65
N THR A 329 159.83 113.33 -37.73
CA THR A 329 159.90 112.05 -36.96
C THR A 329 160.68 112.36 -35.63
N ARG A 330 161.58 111.60 -34.93
CA ARG A 330 162.27 110.30 -35.11
C ARG A 330 162.89 109.77 -33.79
N SER A 331 163.02 108.44 -33.71
CA SER A 331 163.88 107.59 -32.84
C SER A 331 164.51 108.14 -31.54
N LEU A 332 164.24 107.47 -30.42
CA LEU A 332 165.21 106.54 -29.76
C LEU A 332 164.50 105.72 -28.67
N ALA A 333 164.35 104.40 -28.85
CA ALA A 333 163.46 103.56 -28.03
C ALA A 333 163.96 102.11 -27.88
N ALA A 334 165.20 101.90 -27.43
CA ALA A 334 165.88 100.59 -27.50
C ALA A 334 166.43 100.03 -26.16
N ALA A 335 166.41 100.79 -25.06
CA ALA A 335 167.06 100.38 -23.79
C ALA A 335 166.11 100.14 -22.61
N GLN A 336 164.87 100.66 -22.64
CA GLN A 336 163.95 100.59 -21.50
C GLN A 336 163.07 99.32 -21.47
N ALA A 337 162.85 98.70 -22.64
CA ALA A 337 161.77 97.73 -22.84
C ALA A 337 161.97 96.36 -22.16
N GLU A 338 163.20 96.00 -21.80
CA GLU A 338 163.52 94.66 -21.28
C GLU A 338 163.11 94.47 -19.81
N LEU A 339 162.95 95.56 -19.05
CA LEU A 339 162.46 95.52 -17.67
C LEU A 339 160.92 95.47 -17.59
N ASP A 340 160.22 96.17 -18.48
CA ASP A 340 158.74 96.19 -18.55
C ASP A 340 158.13 94.84 -18.96
N ALA A 341 158.90 93.95 -19.58
CA ALA A 341 158.43 92.64 -20.01
C ALA A 341 158.09 91.74 -18.80
N ARG A 342 159.04 91.58 -17.86
CA ARG A 342 158.87 90.68 -16.70
C ARG A 342 157.83 91.15 -15.69
N ALA A 343 157.50 92.44 -15.68
CA ALA A 343 156.40 92.96 -14.86
C ALA A 343 155.01 92.51 -15.37
N LYS A 344 154.86 92.27 -16.68
CA LYS A 344 153.57 91.93 -17.30
C LYS A 344 153.24 90.44 -17.22
N GLU A 345 154.25 89.57 -17.25
CA GLU A 345 154.07 88.11 -17.10
C GLU A 345 153.51 87.75 -15.70
N LEU A 346 153.98 88.42 -14.65
CA LEU A 346 153.48 88.25 -13.29
C LEU A 346 152.02 88.73 -13.13
N ALA A 347 151.67 89.89 -13.70
CA ALA A 347 150.30 90.41 -13.66
C ALA A 347 149.30 89.52 -14.41
N ALA A 348 149.72 88.89 -15.52
CA ALA A 348 148.89 87.94 -16.26
C ALA A 348 148.59 86.66 -15.45
N ALA A 349 149.57 86.16 -14.69
CA ALA A 349 149.40 84.98 -13.84
C ALA A 349 148.41 85.22 -12.68
N GLU A 350 148.42 86.42 -12.08
CA GLU A 350 147.45 86.77 -11.02
C GLU A 350 146.01 86.85 -11.54
N GLU A 351 145.79 87.39 -12.74
CA GLU A 351 144.47 87.40 -13.37
C GLU A 351 143.98 85.99 -13.75
N GLU A 352 144.86 85.10 -14.21
CA GLU A 352 144.47 83.70 -14.47
C GLU A 352 144.05 82.98 -13.17
N ILE A 353 144.71 83.27 -12.05
CA ILE A 353 144.32 82.75 -10.73
C ILE A 353 142.96 83.31 -10.29
N ARG A 354 142.67 84.61 -10.52
CA ARG A 354 141.35 85.19 -10.27
C ARG A 354 140.25 84.54 -11.12
N ALA A 355 140.51 84.32 -12.41
CA ALA A 355 139.56 83.66 -13.31
C ALA A 355 139.24 82.22 -12.87
N ARG A 356 140.25 81.46 -12.44
CA ARG A 356 140.07 80.10 -11.92
C ARG A 356 139.32 80.07 -10.57
N ALA A 357 139.49 81.09 -9.73
CA ALA A 357 138.73 81.23 -8.48
C ALA A 357 137.24 81.51 -8.75
N ALA A 358 136.92 82.40 -9.69
CA ALA A 358 135.54 82.73 -10.06
C ALA A 358 134.76 81.53 -10.65
N GLU A 359 135.40 80.70 -11.48
CA GLU A 359 134.77 79.48 -12.01
C GLU A 359 134.58 78.39 -10.92
N LEU A 360 135.43 78.34 -9.88
CA LEU A 360 135.21 77.47 -8.72
C LEU A 360 134.01 77.94 -7.88
N GLU A 361 133.93 79.23 -7.55
CA GLU A 361 132.83 79.83 -6.78
C GLU A 361 131.47 79.66 -7.48
N LYS A 362 131.46 79.82 -8.81
CA LYS A 362 130.34 79.48 -9.69
C LYS A 362 129.99 77.98 -9.63
N GLY A 363 130.99 77.10 -9.71
CA GLY A 363 130.81 75.65 -9.57
C GLY A 363 130.21 75.21 -8.23
N GLU A 364 130.59 75.88 -7.12
CA GLU A 364 129.97 75.67 -5.81
C GLU A 364 128.51 76.14 -5.77
N SER A 365 128.17 77.26 -6.42
CA SER A 365 126.77 77.71 -6.54
C SER A 365 125.90 76.73 -7.36
N GLU A 366 126.46 76.11 -8.39
CA GLU A 366 125.79 75.04 -9.15
C GLU A 366 125.64 73.76 -8.33
N ALA A 367 126.62 73.40 -7.49
CA ALA A 367 126.52 72.24 -6.61
C ALA A 367 125.44 72.44 -5.52
N GLN A 368 125.38 73.64 -4.91
CA GLN A 368 124.39 73.98 -3.88
C GLN A 368 122.96 73.99 -4.44
N SER A 369 122.74 74.58 -5.62
CA SER A 369 121.42 74.58 -6.26
C SER A 369 120.94 73.18 -6.66
N ARG A 370 121.86 72.29 -7.10
CA ARG A 370 121.55 70.87 -7.34
C ARG A 370 121.20 70.12 -6.05
N ALA A 371 121.86 70.41 -4.94
CA ALA A 371 121.53 69.80 -3.63
C ALA A 371 120.12 70.17 -3.17
N VAL A 372 119.74 71.45 -3.27
CA VAL A 372 118.38 71.93 -2.94
C VAL A 372 117.33 71.29 -3.87
N ALA A 373 117.62 71.15 -5.16
CA ALA A 373 116.72 70.49 -6.11
C ALA A 373 116.51 68.99 -5.80
N LEU A 374 117.56 68.28 -5.36
CA LEU A 374 117.45 66.89 -4.92
C LEU A 374 116.64 66.75 -3.62
N GLU A 375 116.84 67.63 -2.64
CA GLU A 375 116.06 67.60 -1.39
C GLU A 375 114.57 67.90 -1.64
N ALA A 376 114.26 68.76 -2.61
CA ALA A 376 112.88 69.00 -3.07
C ALA A 376 112.29 67.75 -3.76
N ALA A 377 113.06 67.09 -4.63
CA ALA A 377 112.63 65.86 -5.31
C ALA A 377 112.39 64.71 -4.33
N GLU A 378 113.23 64.52 -3.30
CA GLU A 378 112.97 63.54 -2.23
C GLU A 378 111.67 63.80 -1.49
N LYS A 379 111.38 65.08 -1.17
CA LYS A 379 110.13 65.46 -0.50
C LYS A 379 108.91 65.19 -1.38
N GLU A 380 109.01 65.42 -2.69
CA GLU A 380 107.94 65.08 -3.62
C GLU A 380 107.74 63.56 -3.75
N VAL A 381 108.82 62.77 -3.84
CA VAL A 381 108.72 61.30 -3.87
C VAL A 381 108.07 60.75 -2.59
N ARG A 382 108.46 61.25 -1.41
CA ARG A 382 107.83 60.88 -0.12
C ARG A 382 106.34 61.23 -0.07
N ALA A 383 105.95 62.38 -0.63
CA ALA A 383 104.54 62.77 -0.73
C ALA A 383 103.75 61.86 -1.69
N ARG A 384 104.36 61.46 -2.82
CA ARG A 384 103.75 60.53 -3.79
C ARG A 384 103.56 59.12 -3.20
N THR A 385 104.50 58.59 -2.41
CA THR A 385 104.31 57.30 -1.72
C THR A 385 103.19 57.37 -0.67
N ALA A 386 103.13 58.41 0.16
CA ALA A 386 102.06 58.55 1.15
C ALA A 386 100.67 58.69 0.50
N ALA A 387 100.57 59.33 -0.67
CA ALA A 387 99.34 59.41 -1.45
C ALA A 387 98.92 58.05 -2.05
N LEU A 388 99.87 57.20 -2.45
CA LEU A 388 99.59 55.84 -2.93
C LEU A 388 99.12 54.92 -1.79
N GLU A 389 99.78 54.95 -0.63
CA GLU A 389 99.38 54.18 0.55
C GLU A 389 97.95 54.53 1.00
N ALA A 390 97.59 55.81 0.98
CA ALA A 390 96.21 56.26 1.25
C ALA A 390 95.20 55.75 0.20
N ALA A 391 95.56 55.79 -1.09
CA ALA A 391 94.71 55.30 -2.17
C ALA A 391 94.51 53.76 -2.13
N GLU A 392 95.53 53.01 -1.74
CA GLU A 392 95.42 51.56 -1.51
C GLU A 392 94.52 51.23 -0.31
N ALA A 393 94.64 51.99 0.79
CA ALA A 393 93.74 51.83 1.94
C ALA A 393 92.27 52.12 1.58
N GLU A 394 91.99 53.18 0.81
CA GLU A 394 90.64 53.43 0.29
C GLU A 394 90.15 52.30 -0.65
N ALA A 395 91.00 51.77 -1.51
CA ALA A 395 90.65 50.69 -2.42
C ALA A 395 90.30 49.40 -1.65
N GLN A 396 91.05 49.08 -0.58
CA GLN A 396 90.76 47.94 0.30
C GLN A 396 89.41 48.11 1.01
N GLN A 397 89.13 49.28 1.60
CA GLN A 397 87.83 49.56 2.25
C GLN A 397 86.66 49.43 1.27
N ARG A 398 86.79 49.94 0.04
CA ARG A 398 85.77 49.78 -1.01
C ARG A 398 85.55 48.31 -1.39
N ALA A 399 86.61 47.49 -1.43
CA ALA A 399 86.51 46.06 -1.71
C ALA A 399 85.82 45.27 -0.58
N GLU A 400 86.02 45.65 0.70
CA GLU A 400 85.29 45.05 1.82
C GLU A 400 83.81 45.40 1.81
N VAL A 401 83.45 46.67 1.55
CA VAL A 401 82.05 47.10 1.41
C VAL A 401 81.34 46.33 0.29
N LEU A 402 82.00 46.13 -0.85
CA LEU A 402 81.46 45.33 -1.95
C LEU A 402 81.27 43.84 -1.58
N ARG A 403 82.19 43.23 -0.82
CA ARG A 403 82.01 41.86 -0.30
C ARG A 403 80.81 41.73 0.63
N VAL A 404 80.59 42.71 1.52
CA VAL A 404 79.43 42.72 2.43
C VAL A 404 78.13 42.87 1.64
N GLN A 405 78.10 43.75 0.63
CA GLN A 405 76.94 43.88 -0.27
C GLN A 405 76.67 42.59 -1.06
N GLU A 406 77.70 41.94 -1.61
CA GLU A 406 77.55 40.64 -2.27
C GLU A 406 76.97 39.56 -1.33
N GLY A 407 77.38 39.55 -0.05
CA GLY A 407 76.82 38.65 0.96
C GLY A 407 75.32 38.87 1.15
N LEU A 408 74.93 40.11 1.41
CA LEU A 408 73.53 40.51 1.59
C LEU A 408 72.67 40.21 0.35
N PHE A 409 73.18 40.42 -0.86
CA PHE A 409 72.44 40.07 -2.09
C PHE A 409 72.29 38.55 -2.28
N LYS A 410 73.26 37.74 -1.85
CA LYS A 410 73.17 36.26 -1.87
C LYS A 410 72.13 35.76 -0.86
N GLU A 411 72.10 36.34 0.34
CA GLU A 411 71.09 36.01 1.36
C GLU A 411 69.68 36.44 0.94
N GLN A 412 69.49 37.66 0.44
CA GLN A 412 68.20 38.13 -0.07
C GLN A 412 67.69 37.27 -1.23
N ARG A 413 68.58 36.81 -2.13
CA ARG A 413 68.21 35.93 -3.22
C ARG A 413 67.80 34.54 -2.72
N ALA A 414 68.56 33.94 -1.81
CA ALA A 414 68.20 32.67 -1.19
C ALA A 414 66.85 32.74 -0.46
N ALA A 415 66.58 33.84 0.25
CA ALA A 415 65.29 34.10 0.89
C ALA A 415 64.14 34.16 -0.12
N ALA A 416 64.31 34.93 -1.21
CA ALA A 416 63.31 35.03 -2.29
C ALA A 416 63.09 33.69 -3.02
N ASP A 417 64.14 32.89 -3.23
CA ASP A 417 64.05 31.55 -3.81
C ASP A 417 63.27 30.59 -2.87
N THR A 418 63.46 30.68 -1.55
CA THR A 418 62.60 29.93 -0.60
C THR A 418 61.16 30.44 -0.54
N GLU A 419 60.93 31.75 -0.59
CA GLU A 419 59.57 32.31 -0.50
C GLU A 419 58.75 31.99 -1.77
N THR A 420 59.38 32.05 -2.95
CA THR A 420 58.75 31.63 -4.21
C THR A 420 58.48 30.13 -4.23
N GLY A 421 59.37 29.29 -3.68
CA GLY A 421 59.11 27.86 -3.47
C GLY A 421 57.91 27.58 -2.57
N GLN A 422 57.80 28.28 -1.43
CA GLN A 422 56.65 28.16 -0.52
C GLN A 422 55.35 28.61 -1.17
N ARG A 423 55.37 29.74 -1.89
CA ARG A 423 54.19 30.23 -2.65
C ARG A 423 53.78 29.23 -3.74
N ALA A 424 54.72 28.59 -4.43
CA ALA A 424 54.43 27.56 -5.43
C ALA A 424 53.78 26.30 -4.82
N GLN A 425 54.23 25.86 -3.63
CA GLN A 425 53.58 24.77 -2.89
C GLN A 425 52.15 25.15 -2.47
N ALA A 426 51.96 26.35 -1.89
CA ALA A 426 50.64 26.82 -1.47
C ALA A 426 49.63 26.92 -2.64
N VAL A 427 50.08 27.33 -3.84
CA VAL A 427 49.25 27.34 -5.05
C VAL A 427 48.90 25.91 -5.49
N ALA A 428 49.86 24.97 -5.48
CA ALA A 428 49.60 23.57 -5.84
C ALA A 428 48.62 22.89 -4.86
N GLU A 429 48.73 23.17 -3.56
CA GLU A 429 47.79 22.69 -2.53
C GLU A 429 46.40 23.31 -2.70
N ALA A 430 46.31 24.61 -3.00
CA ALA A 430 45.05 25.30 -3.28
C ALA A 430 44.36 24.75 -4.55
N GLU A 431 45.11 24.47 -5.62
CA GLU A 431 44.58 23.82 -6.82
C GLU A 431 44.07 22.40 -6.54
N ALA A 432 44.79 21.62 -5.73
CA ALA A 432 44.37 20.28 -5.34
C ALA A 432 43.08 20.31 -4.50
N ALA A 433 43.00 21.25 -3.55
CA ALA A 433 41.80 21.48 -2.74
C ALA A 433 40.59 21.95 -3.58
N ALA A 434 40.82 22.82 -4.58
CA ALA A 434 39.78 23.26 -5.50
C ALA A 434 39.22 22.09 -6.32
N LYS A 435 40.09 21.28 -6.93
CA LYS A 435 39.71 20.09 -7.72
C LYS A 435 38.94 19.07 -6.88
N ALA A 436 39.37 18.85 -5.63
CA ALA A 436 38.64 18.00 -4.68
C ALA A 436 37.26 18.57 -4.31
N ALA A 437 37.13 19.89 -4.14
CA ALA A 437 35.86 20.56 -3.86
C ALA A 437 34.90 20.51 -5.06
N GLU A 438 35.40 20.60 -6.29
CA GLU A 438 34.59 20.40 -7.51
C GLU A 438 34.08 18.96 -7.62
N GLN A 439 34.92 17.96 -7.36
CA GLN A 439 34.51 16.56 -7.34
C GLN A 439 33.44 16.30 -6.26
N ALA A 440 33.65 16.80 -5.03
CA ALA A 440 32.66 16.69 -3.96
C ALA A 440 31.31 17.37 -4.30
N ARG A 441 31.33 18.49 -5.02
CA ARG A 441 30.11 19.14 -5.55
C ARG A 441 29.43 18.28 -6.63
N ALA A 442 30.19 17.71 -7.56
CA ALA A 442 29.65 16.82 -8.59
C ALA A 442 29.02 15.55 -7.98
N ASP A 443 29.64 14.98 -6.94
CA ASP A 443 29.09 13.84 -6.20
C ASP A 443 27.84 14.21 -5.41
N ALA A 444 27.79 15.38 -4.77
CA ALA A 444 26.60 15.88 -4.10
C ALA A 444 25.42 16.11 -5.07
N VAL A 445 25.69 16.63 -6.28
CA VAL A 445 24.66 16.77 -7.34
C VAL A 445 24.15 15.41 -7.80
N ARG A 446 25.04 14.46 -8.11
CA ARG A 446 24.66 13.09 -8.49
C ARG A 446 23.86 12.39 -7.39
N GLY A 447 24.22 12.59 -6.12
CA GLY A 447 23.46 12.10 -4.96
C GLY A 447 22.07 12.72 -4.85
N ALA A 448 21.93 14.03 -5.09
CA ALA A 448 20.64 14.72 -5.07
C ALA A 448 19.73 14.31 -6.24
N GLU A 449 20.28 14.05 -7.43
CA GLU A 449 19.53 13.52 -8.57
C GLU A 449 19.09 12.07 -8.32
N ALA A 450 19.97 11.23 -7.79
CA ALA A 450 19.61 9.87 -7.37
C ALA A 450 18.47 9.89 -6.33
N ALA A 451 18.55 10.76 -5.32
CA ALA A 451 17.50 10.93 -4.32
C ALA A 451 16.16 11.38 -4.94
N ARG A 452 16.17 12.37 -5.86
CA ARG A 452 14.96 12.82 -6.58
C ARG A 452 14.33 11.70 -7.42
N THR A 453 15.13 10.89 -8.12
CA THR A 453 14.59 9.75 -8.89
C THR A 453 14.07 8.61 -8.01
N ALA A 454 14.67 8.40 -6.83
CA ALA A 454 14.15 7.48 -5.83
C ALA A 454 12.82 7.97 -5.23
N GLU A 455 12.72 9.27 -4.92
CA GLU A 455 11.49 9.89 -4.42
C GLU A 455 10.36 9.83 -5.46
N ALA A 456 10.65 10.13 -6.73
CA ALA A 456 9.66 10.00 -7.81
C ALA A 456 9.14 8.55 -7.96
N LYS A 457 10.02 7.54 -7.82
CA LYS A 457 9.63 6.11 -7.80
C LYS A 457 8.85 5.73 -6.53
N ALA A 458 9.12 6.36 -5.39
CA ALA A 458 8.35 6.15 -4.16
C ALA A 458 6.94 6.76 -4.28
N ARG A 459 6.82 7.97 -4.83
CA ARG A 459 5.54 8.65 -5.10
C ARG A 459 4.68 7.84 -6.08
N SER A 460 5.23 7.36 -7.20
CA SER A 460 4.45 6.57 -8.17
C SER A 460 4.00 5.20 -7.62
N ARG A 461 4.81 4.56 -6.76
CA ARG A 461 4.40 3.36 -6.01
C ARG A 461 3.28 3.67 -5.00
N ALA A 462 3.36 4.78 -4.28
CA ALA A 462 2.30 5.20 -3.36
C ALA A 462 0.98 5.53 -4.08
N GLU A 463 1.04 6.08 -5.30
CA GLU A 463 -0.15 6.24 -6.14
C GLU A 463 -0.72 4.90 -6.65
N ALA A 464 0.14 3.94 -7.03
CA ALA A 464 -0.30 2.61 -7.44
C ALA A 464 -1.03 1.89 -6.29
N LEU A 465 -0.43 1.86 -5.09
CA LEU A 465 -1.04 1.28 -3.89
C LEU A 465 -2.37 1.96 -3.52
N LYS A 466 -2.51 3.28 -3.74
CA LYS A 466 -3.79 3.99 -3.55
C LYS A 466 -4.86 3.56 -4.56
N ARG A 467 -4.50 3.29 -5.82
CA ARG A 467 -5.43 2.76 -6.83
C ARG A 467 -5.88 1.35 -6.43
N GLU A 468 -4.93 0.46 -6.14
CA GLU A 468 -5.18 -0.92 -5.67
C GLU A 468 -6.10 -0.94 -4.43
N LEU A 469 -5.87 -0.05 -3.45
CA LEU A 469 -6.70 0.04 -2.26
C LEU A 469 -8.12 0.54 -2.58
N SER A 470 -8.29 1.54 -3.45
CA SER A 470 -9.61 2.01 -3.89
C SER A 470 -10.37 0.98 -4.76
N GLU A 471 -9.65 0.16 -5.53
CA GLU A 471 -10.23 -0.97 -6.27
C GLU A 471 -10.64 -2.11 -5.31
N GLY A 472 -9.86 -2.32 -4.25
CA GLY A 472 -10.19 -3.17 -3.12
C GLY A 472 -11.46 -2.73 -2.39
N GLU A 473 -11.55 -1.46 -1.99
CA GLU A 473 -12.75 -0.85 -1.39
C GLU A 473 -13.98 -0.99 -2.31
N ALA A 474 -13.83 -0.73 -3.61
CA ALA A 474 -14.90 -0.93 -4.59
C ALA A 474 -15.27 -2.41 -4.77
N SER A 475 -14.33 -3.35 -4.59
CA SER A 475 -14.62 -4.79 -4.57
C SER A 475 -15.40 -5.20 -3.31
N LEU A 476 -15.05 -4.67 -2.14
CA LEU A 476 -15.76 -4.90 -0.87
C LEU A 476 -17.17 -4.30 -0.90
N GLY A 477 -17.36 -3.12 -1.50
CA GLY A 477 -18.68 -2.53 -1.75
C GLY A 477 -19.57 -3.47 -2.58
N ARG A 478 -19.08 -3.91 -3.76
CA ARG A 478 -19.80 -4.86 -4.63
C ARG A 478 -20.08 -6.21 -3.96
N LEU A 479 -19.18 -6.71 -3.12
CA LEU A 479 -19.40 -7.93 -2.34
C LEU A 479 -20.48 -7.71 -1.26
N THR A 480 -20.50 -6.56 -0.61
CA THR A 480 -21.52 -6.20 0.40
C THR A 480 -22.90 -6.07 -0.25
N GLU A 481 -22.99 -5.41 -1.41
CA GLU A 481 -24.22 -5.36 -2.23
C GLU A 481 -24.67 -6.77 -2.66
N ALA A 482 -23.74 -7.63 -3.10
CA ALA A 482 -24.05 -9.00 -3.50
C ALA A 482 -24.54 -9.88 -2.32
N VAL A 483 -23.99 -9.70 -1.12
CA VAL A 483 -24.46 -10.35 0.11
C VAL A 483 -25.85 -9.88 0.48
N GLY A 484 -26.09 -8.56 0.55
CA GLY A 484 -27.43 -8.01 0.83
C GLY A 484 -28.49 -8.44 -0.21
N ALA A 485 -28.10 -8.55 -1.48
CA ALA A 485 -28.96 -9.09 -2.53
C ALA A 485 -29.21 -10.61 -2.39
N ALA A 486 -28.26 -11.38 -1.84
CA ALA A 486 -28.43 -12.80 -1.54
C ALA A 486 -29.34 -13.01 -0.32
N GLU A 487 -29.17 -12.21 0.74
CA GLU A 487 -30.03 -12.20 1.92
C GLU A 487 -31.47 -11.81 1.57
N ALA A 488 -31.67 -10.78 0.73
CA ALA A 488 -32.99 -10.41 0.22
C ALA A 488 -33.66 -11.53 -0.60
N ARG A 489 -32.87 -12.28 -1.40
CA ARG A 489 -33.35 -13.47 -2.11
C ARG A 489 -33.72 -14.62 -1.17
N LEU A 490 -32.93 -14.85 -0.11
CA LEU A 490 -33.23 -15.84 0.92
C LEU A 490 -34.55 -15.51 1.64
N ALA A 491 -34.72 -14.26 2.08
CA ALA A 491 -35.94 -13.79 2.73
C ALA A 491 -37.17 -13.88 1.81
N ALA A 492 -37.02 -13.62 0.51
CA ALA A 492 -38.08 -13.83 -0.48
C ALA A 492 -38.45 -15.32 -0.65
N LEU A 493 -37.45 -16.21 -0.73
CA LEU A 493 -37.67 -17.66 -0.80
C LEU A 493 -38.31 -18.23 0.46
N GLU A 494 -37.94 -17.73 1.64
CA GLU A 494 -38.62 -18.05 2.90
C GLU A 494 -40.08 -17.58 2.91
N ALA A 495 -40.35 -16.35 2.44
CA ALA A 495 -41.70 -15.82 2.37
C ALA A 495 -42.58 -16.61 1.37
N GLU A 496 -42.01 -17.07 0.26
CA GLU A 496 -42.68 -18.02 -0.63
C GLU A 496 -42.88 -19.39 0.02
N GLY A 497 -41.89 -19.90 0.77
CA GLY A 497 -42.00 -21.15 1.53
C GLY A 497 -43.14 -21.12 2.54
N ARG A 498 -43.25 -20.04 3.31
CA ARG A 498 -44.35 -19.81 4.27
C ARG A 498 -45.71 -19.77 3.56
N LYS A 499 -45.85 -18.98 2.48
CA LYS A 499 -47.08 -18.94 1.67
C LYS A 499 -47.47 -20.30 1.09
N ARG A 500 -46.51 -21.10 0.65
CA ARG A 500 -46.75 -22.46 0.15
C ARG A 500 -47.20 -23.41 1.27
N ALA A 501 -46.61 -23.31 2.46
CA ALA A 501 -47.02 -24.09 3.63
C ALA A 501 -48.42 -23.68 4.14
N GLU A 502 -48.73 -22.38 4.15
CA GLU A 502 -50.07 -21.85 4.45
C GLU A 502 -51.10 -22.37 3.45
N ALA A 503 -50.83 -22.29 2.14
CA ALA A 503 -51.71 -22.81 1.10
C ALA A 503 -51.88 -24.34 1.15
N GLN A 504 -50.82 -25.09 1.49
CA GLN A 504 -50.91 -26.54 1.71
C GLN A 504 -51.76 -26.87 2.95
N THR A 505 -51.63 -26.09 4.04
CA THR A 505 -52.44 -26.26 5.25
C THR A 505 -53.92 -25.96 4.97
N GLN A 506 -54.21 -24.93 4.19
CA GLN A 506 -55.56 -24.60 3.72
C GLN A 506 -56.13 -25.75 2.86
N ALA A 507 -55.40 -26.19 1.83
CA ALA A 507 -55.83 -27.28 0.95
C ALA A 507 -56.07 -28.61 1.68
N LEU A 508 -55.26 -28.92 2.72
CA LEU A 508 -55.51 -30.07 3.59
C LEU A 508 -56.81 -29.89 4.41
N SER A 509 -57.02 -28.71 5.01
CA SER A 509 -58.26 -28.43 5.75
C SER A 509 -59.52 -28.44 4.87
N GLU A 510 -59.41 -28.04 3.60
CA GLU A 510 -60.48 -28.16 2.60
C GLU A 510 -60.73 -29.63 2.21
N ALA A 511 -59.68 -30.43 2.05
CA ALA A 511 -59.79 -31.86 1.80
C ALA A 511 -60.45 -32.62 2.98
N ASP A 512 -60.06 -32.31 4.22
CA ASP A 512 -60.69 -32.87 5.43
C ASP A 512 -62.17 -32.46 5.54
N ALA A 513 -62.51 -31.20 5.23
CA ALA A 513 -63.89 -30.74 5.17
C ALA A 513 -64.71 -31.45 4.08
N GLN A 514 -64.11 -31.70 2.90
CA GLN A 514 -64.73 -32.47 1.82
C GLN A 514 -64.94 -33.94 2.23
N LEU A 515 -63.97 -34.57 2.89
CA LEU A 515 -64.08 -35.93 3.42
C LEU A 515 -65.20 -36.03 4.47
N ALA A 516 -65.27 -35.08 5.41
CA ALA A 516 -66.35 -35.02 6.40
C ALA A 516 -67.74 -34.83 5.75
N ALA A 517 -67.84 -34.00 4.71
CA ALA A 517 -69.07 -33.82 3.93
C ALA A 517 -69.47 -35.09 3.16
N LEU A 518 -68.50 -35.79 2.56
CA LEU A 518 -68.73 -37.07 1.87
C LEU A 518 -69.15 -38.18 2.85
N GLU A 519 -68.56 -38.23 4.05
CA GLU A 519 -69.01 -39.12 5.12
C GLU A 519 -70.43 -38.81 5.58
N ALA A 520 -70.77 -37.54 5.81
CA ALA A 520 -72.13 -37.13 6.17
C ALA A 520 -73.13 -37.53 5.08
N ALA A 521 -72.81 -37.28 3.81
CA ALA A 521 -73.62 -37.71 2.67
C ALA A 521 -73.74 -39.24 2.57
N ARG A 522 -72.68 -40.00 2.89
CA ARG A 522 -72.72 -41.47 2.96
C ARG A 522 -73.62 -41.96 4.09
N ARG A 523 -73.58 -41.34 5.28
CA ARG A 523 -74.46 -41.66 6.41
C ARG A 523 -75.93 -41.37 6.08
N VAL A 524 -76.23 -40.24 5.43
CA VAL A 524 -77.57 -39.90 4.94
C VAL A 524 -78.06 -40.91 3.89
N LYS A 525 -77.23 -41.29 2.91
CA LYS A 525 -77.58 -42.32 1.92
C LYS A 525 -77.78 -43.70 2.54
N ALA A 526 -76.94 -44.10 3.50
CA ALA A 526 -77.10 -45.37 4.22
C ALA A 526 -78.41 -45.41 5.02
N LYS A 527 -78.78 -44.30 5.69
CA LYS A 527 -80.10 -44.20 6.32
C LYS A 527 -81.22 -44.26 5.29
N ALA A 528 -81.13 -43.53 4.17
CA ALA A 528 -82.16 -43.54 3.14
C ALA A 528 -82.34 -44.93 2.48
N LEU A 529 -81.28 -45.74 2.40
CA LEU A 529 -81.37 -47.15 1.99
C LEU A 529 -82.10 -47.99 3.04
N SER A 530 -81.73 -47.88 4.32
CA SER A 530 -82.42 -48.61 5.40
C SER A 530 -83.90 -48.20 5.55
N ASP A 531 -84.22 -46.92 5.40
CA ASP A 531 -85.59 -46.39 5.36
C ASP A 531 -86.36 -46.93 4.13
N ALA A 532 -85.67 -47.22 3.01
CA ALA A 532 -86.27 -47.80 1.80
C ALA A 532 -86.44 -49.32 1.89
N GLU A 533 -85.48 -50.04 2.49
CA GLU A 533 -85.58 -51.47 2.82
C GLU A 533 -86.75 -51.71 3.78
N ALA A 534 -86.90 -50.89 4.82
CA ALA A 534 -88.04 -50.93 5.72
C ALA A 534 -89.38 -50.73 4.96
N ARG A 535 -89.45 -49.76 4.04
CA ARG A 535 -90.64 -49.56 3.18
C ARG A 535 -90.91 -50.74 2.25
N LEU A 536 -89.88 -51.40 1.69
CA LEU A 536 -90.06 -52.60 0.88
C LEU A 536 -90.64 -53.74 1.72
N THR A 537 -90.11 -54.00 2.92
CA THR A 537 -90.68 -55.03 3.81
C THR A 537 -92.11 -54.72 4.26
N ALA A 538 -92.47 -53.44 4.44
CA ALA A 538 -93.83 -53.02 4.70
C ALA A 538 -94.76 -53.23 3.50
N LEU A 539 -94.33 -52.85 2.28
CA LEU A 539 -95.09 -53.09 1.04
C LEU A 539 -95.26 -54.58 0.73
N GLU A 540 -94.26 -55.42 1.01
CA GLU A 540 -94.40 -56.87 0.93
C GLU A 540 -95.42 -57.41 1.93
N ALA A 541 -95.44 -56.90 3.16
CA ALA A 541 -96.44 -57.28 4.16
C ALA A 541 -97.85 -56.81 3.74
N GLU A 542 -98.00 -55.60 3.21
CA GLU A 542 -99.26 -55.10 2.64
C GLU A 542 -99.71 -55.96 1.45
N GLN A 543 -98.83 -56.32 0.51
CA GLN A 543 -99.21 -57.20 -0.59
C GLN A 543 -99.61 -58.61 -0.13
N ARG A 544 -98.97 -59.16 0.92
CA ARG A 544 -99.40 -60.43 1.52
C ARG A 544 -100.78 -60.32 2.15
N THR A 545 -101.06 -59.27 2.94
CA THR A 545 -102.41 -59.07 3.51
C THR A 545 -103.47 -58.77 2.44
N GLN A 546 -103.12 -58.09 1.35
CA GLN A 546 -104.00 -57.90 0.20
C GLN A 546 -104.26 -59.22 -0.56
N ALA A 547 -103.25 -60.08 -0.73
CA ALA A 547 -103.43 -61.40 -1.33
C ALA A 547 -104.27 -62.34 -0.43
N GLU A 548 -104.09 -62.29 0.89
CA GLU A 548 -104.94 -62.98 1.86
C GLU A 548 -106.38 -62.44 1.87
N ALA A 549 -106.57 -61.13 1.67
CA ALA A 549 -107.89 -60.52 1.54
C ALA A 549 -108.56 -60.88 0.19
N GLN A 550 -107.81 -60.90 -0.91
CA GLN A 550 -108.29 -61.30 -2.24
C GLN A 550 -108.65 -62.78 -2.28
N THR A 551 -107.84 -63.66 -1.70
CA THR A 551 -108.16 -65.11 -1.63
C THR A 551 -109.39 -65.38 -0.76
N LYS A 552 -109.58 -64.65 0.35
CA LYS A 552 -110.83 -64.67 1.13
C LYS A 552 -112.02 -64.14 0.33
N ALA A 553 -111.87 -63.01 -0.36
CA ALA A 553 -112.94 -62.42 -1.18
C ALA A 553 -113.33 -63.30 -2.37
N LEU A 554 -112.37 -64.01 -2.96
CA LEU A 554 -112.63 -65.04 -3.98
C LEU A 554 -113.38 -66.23 -3.39
N ALA A 555 -112.95 -66.77 -2.24
CA ALA A 555 -113.68 -67.85 -1.56
C ALA A 555 -115.11 -67.44 -1.15
N GLU A 556 -115.32 -66.18 -0.72
CA GLU A 556 -116.65 -65.62 -0.49
C GLU A 556 -117.47 -65.48 -1.78
N ALA A 557 -116.84 -65.07 -2.90
CA ALA A 557 -117.50 -64.95 -4.19
C ALA A 557 -117.88 -66.33 -4.76
N GLU A 558 -117.01 -67.33 -4.63
CA GLU A 558 -117.26 -68.73 -4.97
C GLU A 558 -118.39 -69.32 -4.10
N ALA A 559 -118.40 -69.04 -2.79
CA ALA A 559 -119.51 -69.44 -1.91
C ALA A 559 -120.84 -68.78 -2.31
N ARG A 560 -120.83 -67.50 -2.68
CA ARG A 560 -122.02 -66.79 -3.21
C ARG A 560 -122.45 -67.33 -4.58
N LEU A 561 -121.52 -67.73 -5.44
CA LEU A 561 -121.82 -68.37 -6.73
C LEU A 561 -122.42 -69.77 -6.51
N ALA A 562 -121.94 -70.53 -5.54
CA ALA A 562 -122.54 -71.80 -5.15
C ALA A 562 -123.96 -71.61 -4.57
N GLU A 563 -124.18 -70.59 -3.74
CA GLU A 563 -125.51 -70.24 -3.23
C GLU A 563 -126.45 -69.79 -4.37
N LEU A 564 -125.97 -68.98 -5.31
CA LEU A 564 -126.74 -68.55 -6.49
C LEU A 564 -127.04 -69.72 -7.43
N ALA A 565 -126.12 -70.69 -7.60
CA ALA A 565 -126.37 -71.90 -8.35
C ALA A 565 -127.46 -72.77 -7.69
N GLN A 566 -127.42 -72.95 -6.36
CA GLN A 566 -128.49 -73.63 -5.62
C GLN A 566 -129.84 -72.90 -5.72
N ARG A 567 -129.82 -71.56 -5.74
CA ARG A 567 -131.01 -70.74 -5.98
C ARG A 567 -131.52 -70.87 -7.42
N GLU A 568 -130.65 -70.99 -8.42
CA GLU A 568 -131.05 -71.30 -9.81
C GLU A 568 -131.63 -72.71 -9.92
N GLU A 569 -131.03 -73.73 -9.30
CA GLU A 569 -131.60 -75.10 -9.31
C GLU A 569 -132.97 -75.13 -8.63
N ALA A 570 -133.13 -74.44 -7.50
CA ALA A 570 -134.43 -74.27 -6.84
C ALA A 570 -135.44 -73.47 -7.68
N ALA A 571 -134.98 -72.49 -8.47
CA ALA A 571 -135.84 -71.73 -9.39
C ALA A 571 -136.23 -72.55 -10.63
N ARG A 572 -135.32 -73.36 -11.17
CA ARG A 572 -135.58 -74.29 -12.28
C ARG A 572 -136.52 -75.41 -11.86
N ALA A 573 -136.40 -75.92 -10.63
CA ALA A 573 -137.37 -76.84 -10.04
C ALA A 573 -138.77 -76.22 -9.96
N ARG A 574 -138.88 -74.96 -9.50
CA ARG A 574 -140.16 -74.22 -9.44
C ARG A 574 -140.73 -73.87 -10.82
N LEU A 575 -139.90 -73.66 -11.83
CA LEU A 575 -140.36 -73.45 -13.21
C LEU A 575 -140.87 -74.76 -13.84
N ALA A 576 -140.24 -75.90 -13.53
CA ALA A 576 -140.69 -77.22 -13.95
C ALA A 576 -142.06 -77.62 -13.35
N GLU A 577 -142.50 -76.99 -12.25
CA GLU A 577 -143.85 -77.16 -11.68
C GLU A 577 -144.93 -76.29 -12.36
N VAL A 578 -144.58 -75.40 -13.30
CA VAL A 578 -145.49 -74.37 -13.87
C VAL A 578 -145.86 -74.61 -15.35
N GLU A 579 -145.04 -75.31 -16.14
CA GLU A 579 -145.31 -75.52 -17.57
C GLU A 579 -146.29 -76.69 -17.87
N ALA A 580 -147.55 -76.50 -17.50
CA ALA A 580 -148.64 -77.48 -17.70
C ALA A 580 -149.93 -76.92 -18.35
N ALA A 581 -149.85 -75.83 -19.13
CA ALA A 581 -150.95 -75.33 -19.97
C ALA A 581 -150.44 -74.61 -21.24
N PRO A 582 -151.14 -74.66 -22.40
CA PRO A 582 -150.56 -74.29 -23.69
C PRO A 582 -150.84 -72.84 -24.19
N GLN A 583 -149.99 -72.46 -25.16
CA GLN A 583 -149.89 -71.26 -26.00
C GLN A 583 -151.20 -70.58 -26.45
N PRO A 584 -151.12 -69.28 -26.78
CA PRO A 584 -151.18 -68.89 -28.20
C PRO A 584 -150.10 -67.88 -28.63
N ALA A 585 -149.95 -67.66 -29.95
CA ALA A 585 -148.95 -66.74 -30.52
C ALA A 585 -149.54 -65.81 -31.60
N VAL A 586 -149.24 -64.50 -31.54
CA VAL A 586 -149.52 -63.56 -32.65
C VAL A 586 -148.56 -62.34 -32.70
N THR A 587 -147.76 -62.29 -33.77
CA THR A 587 -147.27 -61.10 -34.53
C THR A 587 -146.39 -59.98 -33.89
N PRO A 588 -145.59 -59.25 -34.71
CA PRO A 588 -144.54 -58.31 -34.23
C PRO A 588 -144.73 -56.82 -34.60
N VAL A 589 -144.01 -55.94 -33.90
CA VAL A 589 -143.60 -54.59 -34.35
C VAL A 589 -142.15 -54.36 -33.90
N ALA A 590 -141.38 -53.52 -34.61
CA ALA A 590 -139.95 -53.29 -34.36
C ALA A 590 -139.66 -51.91 -33.75
N GLU A 591 -138.59 -51.82 -32.96
CA GLU A 591 -137.80 -50.58 -32.82
C GLU A 591 -136.32 -50.91 -32.51
N ALA A 592 -135.43 -49.94 -32.69
CA ALA A 592 -133.97 -49.99 -32.54
C ALA A 592 -133.47 -48.56 -32.21
N PRO A 593 -132.17 -48.21 -32.15
CA PRO A 593 -130.91 -48.96 -31.98
C PRO A 593 -130.26 -48.47 -30.63
N PRO A 594 -128.96 -48.13 -30.44
CA PRO A 594 -127.69 -48.49 -31.13
C PRO A 594 -126.58 -49.01 -30.18
N ALA A 595 -125.41 -49.30 -30.76
CA ALA A 595 -124.16 -49.55 -30.03
C ALA A 595 -123.49 -48.26 -29.52
N ALA A 596 -122.65 -48.39 -28.48
CA ALA A 596 -121.86 -47.33 -27.84
C ALA A 596 -120.47 -47.90 -27.43
N PRO A 597 -119.40 -47.07 -27.34
CA PRO A 597 -118.29 -47.32 -28.27
C PRO A 597 -116.89 -47.45 -27.63
N GLU A 598 -115.89 -47.70 -28.47
CA GLU A 598 -114.47 -47.47 -28.14
C GLU A 598 -114.23 -46.03 -27.67
N ALA A 599 -113.45 -45.88 -26.59
CA ALA A 599 -113.23 -44.58 -25.95
C ALA A 599 -112.34 -43.66 -26.81
N ALA A 600 -112.93 -42.59 -27.33
CA ALA A 600 -112.19 -41.53 -28.02
C ALA A 600 -111.23 -40.80 -27.04
N PRO A 601 -110.02 -40.38 -27.48
CA PRO A 601 -109.10 -39.65 -26.63
C PRO A 601 -109.66 -38.27 -26.26
N ALA A 602 -109.35 -37.82 -25.04
CA ALA A 602 -109.78 -36.52 -24.54
C ALA A 602 -109.33 -35.38 -25.48
N ARG A 603 -110.22 -34.41 -25.70
CA ARG A 603 -109.96 -33.20 -26.48
C ARG A 603 -110.31 -31.97 -25.65
N GLY A 604 -109.34 -31.08 -25.48
CA GLY A 604 -109.58 -29.72 -25.03
C GLY A 604 -110.14 -28.85 -26.17
N PRO A 605 -110.33 -27.53 -25.93
CA PRO A 605 -110.70 -26.60 -27.00
C PRO A 605 -109.65 -26.60 -28.12
N ALA A 606 -110.11 -26.42 -29.36
CA ALA A 606 -109.23 -26.29 -30.51
C ALA A 606 -108.26 -25.10 -30.33
N ARG A 607 -107.00 -25.30 -30.72
CA ARG A 607 -105.89 -24.37 -30.47
C ARG A 607 -105.52 -23.65 -31.76
N ASP A 608 -105.10 -22.39 -31.65
CA ASP A 608 -104.68 -21.60 -32.81
C ASP A 608 -103.42 -22.20 -33.49
N ALA A 609 -103.38 -22.14 -34.82
CA ALA A 609 -102.32 -22.74 -35.63
C ALA A 609 -100.95 -22.09 -35.40
N VAL A 610 -100.90 -20.78 -35.20
CA VAL A 610 -99.66 -20.02 -34.95
C VAL A 610 -99.13 -20.32 -33.56
N VAL A 611 -100.03 -20.39 -32.56
CA VAL A 611 -99.68 -20.77 -31.19
C VAL A 611 -99.13 -22.20 -31.11
N VAL A 612 -99.76 -23.16 -31.81
CA VAL A 612 -99.25 -24.54 -31.91
C VAL A 612 -97.90 -24.59 -32.63
N ALA A 613 -97.73 -23.87 -33.75
CA ALA A 613 -96.46 -23.83 -34.47
C ALA A 613 -95.31 -23.27 -33.61
N ALA A 614 -95.55 -22.19 -32.86
CA ALA A 614 -94.57 -21.61 -31.94
C ALA A 614 -94.19 -22.57 -30.80
N ALA A 615 -95.17 -23.27 -30.22
CA ALA A 615 -94.92 -24.26 -29.17
C ALA A 615 -94.10 -25.46 -29.66
N LEU A 616 -94.35 -25.94 -30.89
CA LEU A 616 -93.58 -27.01 -31.52
C LEU A 616 -92.13 -26.59 -31.80
N ALA A 617 -91.92 -25.37 -32.31
CA ALA A 617 -90.59 -24.83 -32.57
C ALA A 617 -89.75 -24.60 -31.29
N GLY A 618 -90.41 -24.28 -30.16
CA GLY A 618 -89.76 -24.08 -28.87
C GLY A 618 -89.53 -25.36 -28.04
N ALA A 619 -90.04 -26.51 -28.46
CA ALA A 619 -89.90 -27.76 -27.72
C ALA A 619 -88.62 -28.52 -28.12
N PRO A 620 -87.77 -28.95 -27.16
CA PRO A 620 -86.55 -29.70 -27.48
C PRO A 620 -86.86 -31.15 -27.90
N GLY A 621 -86.06 -31.71 -28.82
CA GLY A 621 -86.14 -33.12 -29.21
C GLY A 621 -87.35 -33.48 -30.10
N MET A 622 -87.89 -32.51 -30.83
CA MET A 622 -89.05 -32.69 -31.72
C MET A 622 -88.66 -33.27 -33.08
N PRO A 623 -89.59 -33.93 -33.82
CA PRO A 623 -89.35 -34.34 -35.20
C PRO A 623 -89.04 -33.14 -36.09
N ALA A 624 -88.22 -33.32 -37.14
CA ALA A 624 -87.82 -32.22 -38.02
C ALA A 624 -89.04 -31.45 -38.58
N PRO A 625 -89.01 -30.10 -38.61
CA PRO A 625 -90.14 -29.29 -39.05
C PRO A 625 -90.51 -29.65 -40.50
N GLY A 626 -91.81 -29.77 -40.76
CA GLY A 626 -92.34 -30.22 -42.06
C GLY A 626 -92.33 -31.74 -42.29
N SER A 627 -91.69 -32.56 -41.45
CA SER A 627 -91.80 -34.02 -41.53
C SER A 627 -93.23 -34.53 -41.25
N ALA A 628 -93.61 -35.68 -41.80
CA ALA A 628 -94.96 -36.24 -41.58
C ALA A 628 -95.33 -36.43 -40.10
N PRO A 629 -94.44 -36.89 -39.19
CA PRO A 629 -94.71 -36.90 -37.75
C PRO A 629 -94.96 -35.50 -37.17
N HIS A 630 -94.19 -34.49 -37.59
CA HIS A 630 -94.38 -33.10 -37.15
C HIS A 630 -95.72 -32.52 -37.63
N GLN A 631 -96.09 -32.76 -38.90
CA GLN A 631 -97.38 -32.32 -39.45
C GLN A 631 -98.56 -33.01 -38.73
N LYS A 632 -98.48 -34.33 -38.50
CA LYS A 632 -99.49 -35.09 -37.76
C LYS A 632 -99.63 -34.59 -36.31
N LEU A 633 -98.52 -34.30 -35.65
CA LEU A 633 -98.50 -33.75 -34.29
C LEU A 633 -99.14 -32.36 -34.22
N ALA A 634 -98.80 -31.46 -35.16
CA ALA A 634 -99.40 -30.14 -35.27
C ALA A 634 -100.93 -30.22 -35.45
N GLY A 635 -101.40 -31.03 -36.40
CA GLY A 635 -102.84 -31.23 -36.64
C GLY A 635 -103.59 -31.78 -35.42
N LEU A 636 -103.00 -32.73 -34.68
CA LEU A 636 -103.60 -33.27 -33.46
C LEU A 636 -103.70 -32.21 -32.34
N LEU A 637 -102.64 -31.43 -32.11
CA LEU A 637 -102.63 -30.36 -31.09
C LEU A 637 -103.57 -29.21 -31.46
N GLN A 638 -103.66 -28.85 -32.75
CA GLN A 638 -104.59 -27.84 -33.25
C GLN A 638 -106.05 -28.32 -33.09
N ALA A 639 -106.32 -29.59 -33.33
CA ALA A 639 -107.61 -30.25 -33.07
C ALA A 639 -107.92 -30.50 -31.57
N GLY A 640 -107.15 -29.91 -30.66
CA GLY A 640 -107.39 -29.96 -29.21
C GLY A 640 -106.96 -31.26 -28.52
N VAL A 641 -106.30 -32.20 -29.21
CA VAL A 641 -105.82 -33.46 -28.59
C VAL A 641 -104.71 -33.16 -27.60
N CYS A 642 -104.80 -33.81 -26.43
CA CYS A 642 -103.93 -33.55 -25.29
C CYS A 642 -102.44 -33.86 -25.59
N PRO A 643 -101.47 -33.06 -25.11
CA PRO A 643 -100.06 -33.18 -25.53
C PRO A 643 -99.41 -34.55 -25.35
N VAL A 644 -99.80 -35.32 -24.33
CA VAL A 644 -99.32 -36.69 -24.09
C VAL A 644 -99.73 -37.61 -25.24
N ASP A 645 -101.02 -37.63 -25.57
CA ASP A 645 -101.58 -38.55 -26.57
C ASP A 645 -101.30 -38.08 -27.98
N ALA A 646 -101.20 -36.77 -28.21
CA ALA A 646 -100.73 -36.21 -29.47
C ALA A 646 -99.28 -36.65 -29.78
N LEU A 647 -98.35 -36.52 -28.81
CA LEU A 647 -96.97 -37.00 -28.95
C LEU A 647 -96.92 -38.51 -29.21
N ARG A 648 -97.64 -39.31 -28.40
CA ARG A 648 -97.72 -40.77 -28.54
C ARG A 648 -98.25 -41.19 -29.91
N THR A 649 -99.32 -40.55 -30.38
CA THR A 649 -100.00 -40.87 -31.66
C THR A 649 -99.20 -40.42 -32.89
N ALA A 650 -98.39 -39.37 -32.76
CA ALA A 650 -97.59 -38.84 -33.86
C ALA A 650 -96.18 -39.44 -33.96
N THR A 651 -95.57 -39.82 -32.83
CA THR A 651 -94.15 -40.23 -32.77
C THR A 651 -93.90 -41.61 -32.13
N GLY A 652 -94.95 -42.30 -31.67
CA GLY A 652 -94.87 -43.63 -31.06
C GLY A 652 -94.27 -43.67 -29.65
N THR A 653 -93.60 -42.60 -29.21
CA THR A 653 -92.97 -42.47 -27.90
C THR A 653 -93.34 -41.13 -27.25
N VAL A 654 -92.97 -40.91 -25.99
CA VAL A 654 -93.24 -39.65 -25.29
C VAL A 654 -91.95 -39.14 -24.64
N ASN A 655 -91.27 -38.21 -25.30
CA ASN A 655 -90.13 -37.52 -24.72
C ASN A 655 -90.61 -36.58 -23.60
N ARG A 656 -90.18 -36.85 -22.36
CA ARG A 656 -90.61 -36.12 -21.16
C ARG A 656 -90.24 -34.64 -21.18
N GLN A 657 -89.13 -34.25 -21.84
CA GLN A 657 -88.74 -32.84 -21.96
C GLN A 657 -89.66 -32.10 -22.93
N SER A 658 -89.90 -32.67 -24.11
CA SER A 658 -90.81 -32.14 -25.12
C SER A 658 -92.24 -32.03 -24.58
N LEU A 659 -92.70 -33.03 -23.83
CA LEU A 659 -94.01 -33.02 -23.17
C LEU A 659 -94.14 -31.87 -22.17
N VAL A 660 -93.16 -31.66 -21.29
CA VAL A 660 -93.19 -30.56 -20.31
C VAL A 660 -93.17 -29.19 -21.01
N ALA A 661 -92.42 -29.05 -22.11
CA ALA A 661 -92.42 -27.83 -22.91
C ALA A 661 -93.79 -27.56 -23.57
N LEU A 662 -94.43 -28.57 -24.16
CA LEU A 662 -95.75 -28.44 -24.80
C LEU A 662 -96.89 -28.22 -23.79
N VAL A 663 -96.87 -28.89 -22.64
CA VAL A 663 -97.85 -28.65 -21.56
C VAL A 663 -97.69 -27.26 -20.95
N ARG A 664 -96.45 -26.75 -20.82
CA ARG A 664 -96.21 -25.38 -20.32
C ARG A 664 -96.60 -24.28 -21.30
N SER A 665 -96.53 -24.53 -22.60
CA SER A 665 -96.80 -23.52 -23.64
C SER A 665 -98.24 -23.53 -24.17
N LEU A 666 -98.86 -24.71 -24.31
CA LEU A 666 -100.23 -24.87 -24.82
C LEU A 666 -101.27 -25.12 -23.71
N GLY A 667 -100.81 -25.33 -22.47
CA GLY A 667 -101.64 -25.80 -21.37
C GLY A 667 -101.83 -27.32 -21.38
N GLY A 668 -102.11 -27.87 -20.19
CA GLY A 668 -102.52 -29.26 -20.05
C GLY A 668 -103.90 -29.54 -20.66
N CYS A 669 -104.16 -30.84 -20.82
CA CYS A 669 -105.43 -31.40 -20.36
C CYS A 669 -105.16 -32.03 -18.98
#